data_AF-A0A7C1VCK5-F1
#
_entry.id   AF-A0A7C1VCK5-F1
#
_cell.length_a   1.000
_cell.length_b   1.000
_cell.length_c   1.000
_cell.angle_alpha   90.00
_cell.angle_beta   90.00
_cell.angle_gamma   90.00
#
_symmetry.space_group_name_H-M   'P 1'
#
loop_
_entity.id
_entity.type
_entity.pdbx_description
1 polymer ?
#
loop_
_entity_poly.entity_id
_entity_poly.type
_entity_poly.pdbx_seq_one_letter_code
_entity_poly.pdbx_strand_id
1 'polypeptide(L)'
;MVRIRNYFLFILFLSIFLFVGMVLRAQDSRNGYWFPPYDTLRIFVIYAEMVNDPDDPKWIQGWVPGSLPPDPGFLFDHSLLPGEGPRGVITKYYHQASFGRYVVLGDHYPEMVSIDFSEVRGRGVEQVLKKVADTQEDDIISQHGYSVNKGDFDFISTSKMGSPKTIEPDSLIDIVMVIWRVNSRMTTNLSAGFCSTGKKMQRMKDMKGMNSYSSFVNKDYKRYTIIRHEFSHLLLGGNNFHTGGAGAGTKTFMSDVGGYAMLSSHLMSSPVYCSWDRRRLGWKHSENEYQISARDPMDNSEIETDLIYSQDFPHGSNEFILRDFVETGDAIRIELPYLQVYSDKISRQWLWLENHQKKDENVDHEKATRKGLYAYIQVGKESSGGPGTFSGQCNYTWPVSAFGNYDFLIDEETRESETSYRLSNPFTGYNNLVYGVYDLNQKDGLIYRNEVFLAKQVKINGQYPDSSKFNFNTYPLFGTAFDAFREGDKIGPDRNPAAVSLLTYRTSSSTRARPSAPVETDNRIIHLNGISVEFLEQMHDGGIRLRIRWDDNTIRKNVRWCGDIYLHEELTLDRGKKIQLDQGLTPTRPLNPVVINGSAIFADPSSFVVTEGAGIQMEKKSQLILDNGSSLILHQESRIDLERGARIIVSDSSSLAIHPEAVVTGRGKIILSKGARIDLDKKFVDVRIKSSRK
;
A
#
# COMPACT_ATOMS: atom_id res chain seq x y z
N MET A 1 19.87 -54.76 27.92
CA MET A 1 20.56 -54.09 26.78
C MET A 1 19.61 -53.62 25.67
N VAL A 2 18.60 -54.40 25.25
CA VAL A 2 17.67 -54.01 24.15
C VAL A 2 16.79 -52.79 24.47
N ARG A 3 16.33 -52.63 25.73
CA ARG A 3 15.50 -51.47 26.15
C ARG A 3 16.24 -50.12 26.12
N ILE A 4 17.54 -50.11 26.40
CA ILE A 4 18.36 -48.88 26.39
C ILE A 4 18.63 -48.44 24.94
N ARG A 5 18.81 -49.40 24.02
CA ARG A 5 19.01 -49.12 22.59
C ARG A 5 17.79 -48.47 21.93
N ASN A 6 16.58 -48.87 22.33
CA ASN A 6 15.34 -48.30 21.79
C ASN A 6 15.04 -46.89 22.31
N TYR A 7 15.39 -46.57 23.56
CA TYR A 7 15.29 -45.20 24.08
C TYR A 7 16.29 -44.25 23.41
N PHE A 8 17.51 -44.72 23.14
CA PHE A 8 18.52 -43.93 22.45
C PHE A 8 18.14 -43.64 20.99
N LEU A 9 17.58 -44.64 20.28
CA LEU A 9 17.04 -44.48 18.93
C LEU A 9 15.82 -43.54 18.89
N PHE A 10 14.94 -43.59 19.89
CA PHE A 10 13.77 -42.69 19.97
C PHE A 10 14.18 -41.24 20.26
N ILE A 11 15.14 -41.01 21.15
CA ILE A 11 15.69 -39.66 21.43
C ILE A 11 16.47 -39.14 20.21
N LEU A 12 17.25 -39.99 19.53
CA LEU A 12 17.94 -39.62 18.28
C LEU A 12 16.93 -39.26 17.17
N PHE A 13 15.86 -40.02 17.00
CA PHE A 13 14.79 -39.70 16.04
C PHE A 13 14.05 -38.41 16.39
N LEU A 14 13.74 -38.18 17.68
CA LEU A 14 13.07 -36.96 18.15
C LEU A 14 13.98 -35.73 17.99
N SER A 15 15.27 -35.87 18.26
CA SER A 15 16.26 -34.81 18.09
C SER A 15 16.53 -34.49 16.61
N ILE A 16 16.52 -35.49 15.71
CA ILE A 16 16.57 -35.29 14.26
C ILE A 16 15.28 -34.62 13.76
N PHE A 17 14.09 -34.99 14.26
CA PHE A 17 12.84 -34.30 13.91
C PHE A 17 12.76 -32.87 14.44
N LEU A 18 13.30 -32.60 15.63
CA LEU A 18 13.43 -31.24 16.19
C LEU A 18 14.48 -30.41 15.41
N PHE A 19 15.59 -31.02 14.97
CA PHE A 19 16.60 -30.35 14.14
C PHE A 19 16.09 -30.09 12.71
N VAL A 20 15.38 -31.04 12.10
CA VAL A 20 14.76 -30.86 10.78
C VAL A 20 13.60 -29.85 10.85
N GLY A 21 12.86 -29.83 11.96
CA GLY A 21 11.85 -28.79 12.25
C GLY A 21 12.45 -27.38 12.44
N MET A 22 13.67 -27.26 12.98
CA MET A 22 14.39 -25.98 13.05
C MET A 22 15.00 -25.57 11.70
N VAL A 23 15.50 -26.52 10.89
CA VAL A 23 16.06 -26.24 9.56
C VAL A 23 14.96 -25.88 8.54
N LEU A 24 13.70 -26.27 8.79
CA LEU A 24 12.55 -25.83 8.00
C LEU A 24 12.05 -24.41 8.34
N ARG A 25 12.71 -23.65 9.25
CA ARG A 25 12.52 -22.19 9.43
C ARG A 25 13.31 -21.35 8.40
N ALA A 26 13.42 -21.80 7.16
CA ALA A 26 14.52 -21.41 6.26
C ALA A 26 14.43 -20.01 5.62
N GLN A 27 13.33 -19.26 5.77
CA GLN A 27 13.19 -17.93 5.17
C GLN A 27 12.53 -16.97 6.16
N ASP A 28 13.11 -15.79 6.32
CA ASP A 28 12.56 -14.66 7.08
C ASP A 28 12.85 -13.36 6.33
N SER A 29 11.88 -12.44 6.29
CA SER A 29 12.00 -11.15 5.62
C SER A 29 13.01 -10.21 6.28
N ARG A 30 13.25 -10.37 7.58
CA ARG A 30 14.26 -9.61 8.34
C ARG A 30 15.68 -9.99 7.96
N ASN A 31 15.88 -11.10 7.25
CA ASN A 31 17.15 -11.44 6.63
C ASN A 31 17.29 -10.86 5.20
N GLY A 32 16.26 -10.17 4.70
CA GLY A 32 16.22 -9.58 3.37
C GLY A 32 16.08 -10.60 2.24
N TYR A 33 15.63 -10.11 1.08
CA TYR A 33 15.39 -10.94 -0.09
C TYR A 33 16.69 -11.47 -0.71
N TRP A 34 17.64 -10.59 -1.03
CA TRP A 34 18.95 -10.97 -1.58
C TRP A 34 20.11 -10.43 -0.75
N PHE A 35 20.02 -9.19 -0.28
CA PHE A 35 20.98 -8.57 0.64
C PHE A 35 20.40 -8.44 2.05
N PRO A 36 21.26 -8.37 3.09
CA PRO A 36 20.78 -8.11 4.44
C PRO A 36 20.20 -6.69 4.50
N PRO A 37 19.11 -6.47 5.25
CA PRO A 37 18.60 -5.13 5.51
C PRO A 37 19.30 -4.51 6.73
N TYR A 38 20.57 -4.81 6.94
CA TYR A 38 21.38 -4.32 8.06
C TYR A 38 22.85 -4.32 7.65
N ASP A 39 23.70 -3.74 8.50
CA ASP A 39 25.12 -3.53 8.24
C ASP A 39 25.39 -2.58 7.07
N THR A 40 26.64 -2.53 6.62
CA THR A 40 27.11 -1.67 5.54
C THR A 40 27.33 -2.48 4.27
N LEU A 41 26.83 -1.97 3.15
CA LEU A 41 27.13 -2.43 1.80
C LEU A 41 27.87 -1.32 1.06
N ARG A 42 28.92 -1.64 0.28
CA ARG A 42 29.53 -0.69 -0.67
C ARG A 42 29.32 -1.14 -2.10
N ILE A 43 28.64 -0.30 -2.88
CA ILE A 43 28.36 -0.53 -4.29
C ILE A 43 29.56 -0.07 -5.12
N PHE A 44 30.05 -0.91 -6.03
CA PHE A 44 30.98 -0.46 -7.07
C PHE A 44 30.20 0.16 -8.23
N VAL A 45 30.29 1.48 -8.40
CA VAL A 45 29.52 2.23 -9.40
C VAL A 45 30.37 2.44 -10.66
N ILE A 46 29.79 2.21 -11.84
CA ILE A 46 30.42 2.49 -13.12
C ILE A 46 29.49 3.40 -13.93
N TYR A 47 29.96 4.60 -14.24
CA TYR A 47 29.29 5.47 -15.17
C TYR A 47 29.65 5.09 -16.61
N ALA A 48 28.64 4.95 -17.47
CA ALA A 48 28.83 4.49 -18.83
C ALA A 48 28.01 5.30 -19.84
N GLU A 49 28.39 5.22 -21.11
CA GLU A 49 27.60 5.79 -22.22
C GLU A 49 27.69 4.90 -23.46
N MET A 50 26.61 4.89 -24.25
CA MET A 50 26.67 4.37 -25.60
C MET A 50 27.06 5.49 -26.57
N VAL A 51 28.25 5.39 -27.16
CA VAL A 51 28.64 6.29 -28.26
C VAL A 51 27.96 5.83 -29.54
N ASN A 52 27.64 6.78 -30.42
CA ASN A 52 26.88 6.53 -31.66
C ASN A 52 25.49 5.91 -31.45
N ASP A 53 24.90 6.08 -30.26
CA ASP A 53 23.52 5.69 -30.01
C ASP A 53 22.56 6.57 -30.84
N PRO A 54 21.70 5.97 -31.69
CA PRO A 54 20.79 6.72 -32.56
C PRO A 54 19.74 7.54 -31.80
N ASP A 55 19.41 7.15 -30.57
CA ASP A 55 18.42 7.85 -29.72
C ASP A 55 19.10 8.71 -28.64
N ASP A 56 20.40 8.98 -28.75
CA ASP A 56 21.08 9.90 -27.85
C ASP A 56 20.48 11.31 -27.96
N PRO A 57 19.85 11.83 -26.89
CA PRO A 57 19.21 13.14 -26.94
C PRO A 57 20.22 14.28 -27.12
N LYS A 58 21.54 13.99 -27.09
CA LYS A 58 22.69 14.90 -27.12
C LYS A 58 22.78 15.84 -25.93
N TRP A 59 21.64 16.22 -25.38
CA TRP A 59 21.48 17.03 -24.19
C TRP A 59 20.71 16.26 -23.12
N ILE A 60 21.40 15.94 -22.03
CA ILE A 60 20.84 15.42 -20.78
C ILE A 60 21.16 16.46 -19.72
N GLN A 61 20.19 16.82 -18.88
CA GLN A 61 20.31 17.94 -17.96
C GLN A 61 21.57 17.79 -17.08
N GLY A 62 22.59 18.61 -17.36
CA GLY A 62 23.86 18.61 -16.65
C GLY A 62 24.85 17.50 -17.02
N TRP A 63 24.52 16.48 -17.83
CA TRP A 63 25.44 15.37 -18.11
C TRP A 63 25.99 15.38 -19.55
N VAL A 64 27.20 15.92 -19.71
CA VAL A 64 27.85 16.10 -21.01
C VAL A 64 28.38 14.75 -21.55
N PRO A 65 28.24 14.47 -22.87
CA PRO A 65 28.83 13.27 -23.50
C PRO A 65 30.33 13.14 -23.22
N GLY A 66 30.81 11.92 -23.02
CA GLY A 66 32.23 11.63 -22.78
C GLY A 66 32.74 11.97 -21.38
N SER A 67 31.89 12.45 -20.47
CA SER A 67 32.29 12.88 -19.12
C SER A 67 31.45 12.22 -18.04
N LEU A 68 32.04 12.03 -16.85
CA LEU A 68 31.30 11.70 -15.64
C LEU A 68 30.18 12.73 -15.38
N PRO A 69 29.11 12.37 -14.64
CA PRO A 69 28.12 13.38 -14.23
C PRO A 69 28.79 14.49 -13.39
N PRO A 70 28.22 15.71 -13.32
CA PRO A 70 28.84 16.83 -12.59
C PRO A 70 29.12 16.58 -11.12
N ASP A 71 28.32 15.71 -10.49
CA ASP A 71 28.48 15.28 -9.11
C ASP A 71 28.26 13.75 -9.05
N PRO A 72 29.32 12.95 -9.32
CA PRO A 72 29.25 11.50 -9.27
C PRO A 72 28.96 10.96 -7.85
N GLY A 73 29.25 11.76 -6.81
CA GLY A 73 28.97 11.44 -5.41
C GLY A 73 27.52 11.72 -4.99
N PHE A 74 26.69 12.31 -5.85
CA PHE A 74 25.33 12.71 -5.49
C PHE A 74 24.47 11.57 -4.93
N LEU A 75 24.62 10.35 -5.48
CA LEU A 75 23.78 9.21 -5.12
C LEU A 75 24.22 8.56 -3.81
N PHE A 76 25.53 8.45 -3.58
CA PHE A 76 26.08 7.65 -2.48
C PHE A 76 27.22 8.38 -1.80
N ASP A 77 27.27 8.30 -0.47
CA ASP A 77 28.51 8.57 0.25
C ASP A 77 29.49 7.41 0.02
N HIS A 78 30.76 7.71 -0.21
CA HIS A 78 31.81 6.68 -0.35
C HIS A 78 32.28 6.14 1.01
N SER A 79 32.07 6.91 2.07
CA SER A 79 32.29 6.56 3.48
C SER A 79 31.34 7.36 4.36
N LEU A 80 30.98 6.81 5.51
CA LEU A 80 30.21 7.52 6.54
C LEU A 80 30.89 7.27 7.88
N LEU A 81 31.54 8.29 8.45
CA LEU A 81 32.20 8.14 9.75
C LEU A 81 31.16 8.22 10.89
N PRO A 82 31.46 7.64 12.07
CA PRO A 82 30.59 7.79 13.23
C PRO A 82 30.32 9.27 13.55
N GLY A 83 29.04 9.64 13.60
CA GLY A 83 28.60 11.01 13.88
C GLY A 83 28.45 11.92 12.65
N GLU A 84 28.84 11.47 11.46
CA GLU A 84 28.56 12.19 10.21
C GLU A 84 27.12 11.92 9.73
N GLY A 85 26.48 12.96 9.20
CA GLY A 85 25.20 12.83 8.50
C GLY A 85 25.42 12.42 7.03
N PRO A 86 24.60 11.51 6.48
CA PRO A 86 24.71 11.10 5.09
C PRO A 86 24.35 12.23 4.12
N ARG A 87 25.14 12.39 3.06
CA ARG A 87 24.95 13.42 2.03
C ARG A 87 24.42 12.83 0.71
N GLY A 88 24.87 11.63 0.35
CA GLY A 88 24.39 10.92 -0.83
C GLY A 88 22.90 10.58 -0.67
N VAL A 89 22.08 10.88 -1.68
CA VAL A 89 20.61 10.78 -1.52
C VAL A 89 20.13 9.35 -1.26
N ILE A 90 20.76 8.33 -1.86
CA ILE A 90 20.45 6.92 -1.61
C ILE A 90 20.99 6.49 -0.25
N THR A 91 22.20 6.89 0.12
CA THR A 91 22.76 6.62 1.46
C THR A 91 21.84 7.20 2.53
N LYS A 92 21.44 8.46 2.40
CA LYS A 92 20.50 9.16 3.27
C LYS A 92 19.15 8.46 3.35
N TYR A 93 18.60 8.02 2.21
CA TYR A 93 17.34 7.29 2.16
C TYR A 93 17.36 6.04 3.03
N TYR A 94 18.30 5.12 2.79
CA TYR A 94 18.36 3.86 3.53
C TYR A 94 18.79 4.05 4.98
N HIS A 95 19.68 5.03 5.25
CA HIS A 95 20.07 5.37 6.61
C HIS A 95 18.87 5.87 7.43
N GLN A 96 18.05 6.80 6.90
CA GLN A 96 16.87 7.28 7.61
C GLN A 96 15.75 6.22 7.69
N ALA A 97 15.53 5.45 6.62
CA ALA A 97 14.54 4.37 6.60
C ALA A 97 14.81 3.32 7.69
N SER A 98 16.09 2.99 7.89
CA SER A 98 16.54 1.94 8.80
C SER A 98 17.00 2.42 10.18
N PHE A 99 16.97 3.74 10.44
CA PHE A 99 17.57 4.36 11.62
C PHE A 99 19.07 4.04 11.80
N GLY A 100 19.81 4.12 10.69
CA GLY A 100 21.25 3.85 10.63
C GLY A 100 21.62 2.37 10.70
N ARG A 101 20.65 1.46 10.84
CA ARG A 101 20.91 0.01 10.89
C ARG A 101 21.41 -0.55 9.58
N TYR A 102 21.06 0.08 8.46
CA TYR A 102 21.47 -0.29 7.12
C TYR A 102 22.09 0.92 6.41
N VAL A 103 23.35 0.78 6.01
CA VAL A 103 24.12 1.83 5.37
C VAL A 103 24.49 1.39 3.95
N VAL A 104 23.98 2.11 2.95
CA VAL A 104 24.30 1.87 1.55
C VAL A 104 25.30 2.92 1.09
N LEU A 105 26.57 2.51 0.98
CA LEU A 105 27.66 3.31 0.45
C LEU A 105 27.89 2.98 -1.03
N GLY A 106 28.62 3.84 -1.71
CA GLY A 106 29.04 3.59 -3.07
C GLY A 106 30.25 4.42 -3.44
N ASP A 107 31.16 3.82 -4.21
CA ASP A 107 32.22 4.57 -4.85
C ASP A 107 32.33 4.18 -6.32
N HIS A 108 32.79 5.12 -7.14
CA HIS A 108 32.73 4.97 -8.59
C HIS A 108 34.09 4.75 -9.23
N TYR A 109 34.07 4.06 -10.37
CA TYR A 109 35.21 4.03 -11.28
C TYR A 109 35.54 5.46 -11.74
N PRO A 110 36.82 5.88 -11.76
CA PRO A 110 37.21 7.29 -11.96
C PRO A 110 36.98 7.82 -13.38
N GLU A 111 36.65 6.97 -14.35
CA GLU A 111 36.47 7.36 -15.75
C GLU A 111 35.09 6.98 -16.29
N MET A 112 34.63 7.74 -17.30
CA MET A 112 33.44 7.38 -18.08
C MET A 112 33.74 6.19 -18.99
N VAL A 113 32.91 5.15 -18.93
CA VAL A 113 33.04 3.98 -19.80
C VAL A 113 32.19 4.13 -21.05
N SER A 114 32.82 4.55 -22.15
CA SER A 114 32.16 4.65 -23.46
C SER A 114 32.18 3.30 -24.21
N ILE A 115 31.04 2.82 -24.69
CA ILE A 115 30.92 1.61 -25.51
C ILE A 115 30.24 1.98 -26.84
N ASP A 116 30.73 1.49 -27.98
CA ASP A 116 30.08 1.78 -29.25
C ASP A 116 28.74 1.04 -29.38
N PHE A 117 27.71 1.74 -29.85
CA PHE A 117 26.37 1.20 -30.01
C PHE A 117 26.32 -0.06 -30.90
N SER A 118 27.24 -0.17 -31.86
CA SER A 118 27.36 -1.33 -32.75
C SER A 118 27.98 -2.56 -32.09
N GLU A 119 28.75 -2.37 -31.01
CA GLU A 119 29.42 -3.44 -30.25
C GLU A 119 28.51 -4.11 -29.23
N VAL A 120 27.42 -3.45 -28.84
CA VAL A 120 26.51 -3.95 -27.82
C VAL A 120 25.41 -4.82 -28.41
N ARG A 121 25.36 -6.07 -27.93
CA ARG A 121 24.20 -6.96 -28.09
C ARG A 121 23.44 -7.01 -26.76
N GLY A 122 22.17 -6.64 -26.76
CA GLY A 122 21.35 -6.58 -25.53
C GLY A 122 21.57 -5.28 -24.74
N ARG A 123 21.61 -5.35 -23.40
CA ARG A 123 21.59 -4.15 -22.52
C ARG A 123 22.96 -3.53 -22.20
N GLY A 124 24.08 -4.10 -22.66
CA GLY A 124 25.42 -3.47 -22.59
C GLY A 124 26.23 -3.65 -21.31
N VAL A 125 25.67 -4.20 -20.23
CA VAL A 125 26.35 -4.34 -18.93
C VAL A 125 27.63 -5.19 -19.04
N GLU A 126 27.59 -6.28 -19.78
CA GLU A 126 28.74 -7.18 -19.94
C GLU A 126 29.93 -6.51 -20.64
N GLN A 127 29.65 -5.68 -21.65
CA GLN A 127 30.66 -4.90 -22.37
C GLN A 127 31.33 -3.86 -21.46
N VAL A 128 30.55 -3.18 -20.62
CA VAL A 128 31.09 -2.24 -19.61
C VAL A 128 32.01 -2.96 -18.64
N LEU A 129 31.53 -4.04 -18.04
CA LEU A 129 32.31 -4.83 -17.09
C LEU A 129 33.60 -5.36 -17.73
N LYS A 130 33.53 -5.84 -18.98
CA LYS A 130 34.70 -6.35 -19.70
C LYS A 130 35.71 -5.24 -19.96
N LYS A 131 35.25 -4.07 -20.40
CA LYS A 131 36.12 -2.93 -20.66
C LYS A 131 36.85 -2.46 -19.40
N VAL A 132 36.19 -2.47 -18.24
CA VAL A 132 36.82 -2.12 -16.95
C VAL A 132 37.78 -3.22 -16.48
N ALA A 133 37.43 -4.50 -16.66
CA ALA A 133 38.28 -5.63 -16.29
C ALA A 133 39.57 -5.73 -17.12
N ASP A 134 39.50 -5.39 -18.42
CA ASP A 134 40.60 -5.51 -19.39
C ASP A 134 41.58 -4.31 -19.37
N THR A 135 41.42 -3.36 -18.44
CA THR A 135 42.41 -2.30 -18.22
C THR A 135 43.81 -2.89 -17.99
N GLN A 136 44.87 -2.19 -18.41
CA GLN A 136 46.25 -2.70 -18.28
C GLN A 136 46.76 -2.74 -16.84
N GLU A 137 46.08 -2.03 -15.93
CA GLU A 137 46.39 -2.02 -14.50
C GLU A 137 46.13 -3.39 -13.86
N ASP A 138 46.95 -3.77 -12.87
CA ASP A 138 46.80 -5.03 -12.14
C ASP A 138 45.56 -5.03 -11.22
N ASP A 139 45.08 -3.84 -10.85
CA ASP A 139 43.92 -3.62 -9.96
C ASP A 139 42.96 -2.60 -10.56
N ILE A 140 41.73 -2.56 -10.03
CA ILE A 140 40.76 -1.49 -10.30
C ILE A 140 40.64 -0.67 -9.02
N ILE A 141 41.08 0.59 -9.10
CA ILE A 141 40.99 1.56 -8.01
C ILE A 141 39.84 2.52 -8.30
N SER A 142 38.93 2.67 -7.34
CA SER A 142 37.83 3.64 -7.42
C SER A 142 38.33 5.07 -7.17
N GLN A 143 37.47 6.06 -7.42
CA GLN A 143 37.79 7.48 -7.30
C GLN A 143 38.42 7.87 -5.94
N HIS A 144 37.97 7.24 -4.85
CA HIS A 144 38.46 7.54 -3.50
C HIS A 144 39.48 6.52 -2.98
N GLY A 145 40.04 5.68 -3.86
CA GLY A 145 41.17 4.80 -3.52
C GLY A 145 40.81 3.40 -3.02
N TYR A 146 39.54 2.98 -3.12
CA TYR A 146 39.14 1.60 -2.79
C TYR A 146 39.56 0.64 -3.89
N SER A 147 40.02 -0.54 -3.49
CA SER A 147 40.57 -1.56 -4.38
C SER A 147 39.61 -2.74 -4.54
N VAL A 148 39.37 -3.10 -5.80
CA VAL A 148 38.63 -4.33 -6.13
C VAL A 148 39.43 -5.55 -5.67
N ASN A 149 40.73 -5.62 -5.90
CA ASN A 149 41.54 -6.79 -5.49
C ASN A 149 41.64 -6.98 -3.97
N LYS A 150 41.59 -5.88 -3.19
CA LYS A 150 41.62 -5.95 -1.71
C LYS A 150 40.28 -6.30 -1.07
N GLY A 151 39.20 -6.41 -1.86
CA GLY A 151 37.88 -6.74 -1.31
C GLY A 151 37.13 -5.55 -0.72
N ASP A 152 37.45 -4.31 -1.09
CA ASP A 152 36.74 -3.13 -0.56
C ASP A 152 35.27 -3.01 -1.02
N PHE A 153 34.80 -3.95 -1.85
CA PHE A 153 33.43 -4.08 -2.35
C PHE A 153 32.87 -5.52 -2.16
N ASP A 154 33.47 -6.34 -1.31
CA ASP A 154 33.09 -7.74 -1.04
C ASP A 154 32.97 -7.91 0.48
N PHE A 155 31.76 -7.71 1.00
CA PHE A 155 31.46 -7.77 2.44
C PHE A 155 30.53 -8.92 2.79
N ILE A 156 29.73 -9.40 1.83
CA ILE A 156 28.58 -10.27 2.11
C ILE A 156 28.61 -11.51 1.23
N SER A 157 28.78 -12.65 1.88
CA SER A 157 28.70 -13.95 1.24
C SER A 157 27.30 -14.22 0.66
N THR A 158 27.30 -14.89 -0.50
CA THR A 158 26.05 -15.23 -1.17
C THR A 158 25.26 -16.30 -0.40
N SER A 159 23.95 -16.08 -0.22
CA SER A 159 23.06 -17.02 0.45
C SER A 159 21.69 -17.09 -0.24
N LYS A 160 20.79 -17.92 0.29
CA LYS A 160 19.43 -18.10 -0.28
C LYS A 160 18.52 -16.94 0.12
N MET A 161 17.46 -16.76 -0.66
CA MET A 161 16.46 -15.74 -0.37
C MET A 161 15.85 -15.93 1.02
N GLY A 162 15.81 -14.87 1.83
CA GLY A 162 15.31 -14.90 3.21
C GLY A 162 16.14 -15.67 4.24
N SER A 163 17.24 -16.32 3.84
CA SER A 163 18.16 -16.94 4.80
C SER A 163 19.06 -15.87 5.42
N PRO A 164 19.51 -16.03 6.69
CA PRO A 164 20.48 -15.13 7.31
C PRO A 164 21.70 -14.91 6.40
N LYS A 165 22.16 -13.65 6.32
CA LYS A 165 23.30 -13.27 5.48
C LYS A 165 24.55 -13.25 6.34
N THR A 166 25.64 -13.86 5.88
CA THR A 166 26.92 -13.82 6.59
C THR A 166 27.74 -12.65 6.06
N ILE A 167 28.18 -11.78 6.98
CA ILE A 167 29.03 -10.62 6.69
C ILE A 167 30.49 -11.09 6.65
N GLU A 168 30.81 -11.81 5.58
CA GLU A 168 32.15 -12.31 5.27
C GLU A 168 32.37 -12.25 3.74
N PRO A 169 33.57 -11.90 3.28
CA PRO A 169 33.89 -11.85 1.85
C PRO A 169 33.85 -13.25 1.20
N ASP A 170 33.36 -13.35 -0.04
CA ASP A 170 33.29 -14.62 -0.79
C ASP A 170 34.04 -14.61 -2.15
N SER A 171 34.88 -13.59 -2.36
CA SER A 171 35.58 -13.27 -3.61
C SER A 171 34.65 -12.88 -4.76
N LEU A 172 33.45 -12.38 -4.44
CA LEU A 172 32.54 -11.76 -5.39
C LEU A 172 32.30 -10.32 -4.94
N ILE A 173 32.41 -9.37 -5.86
CA ILE A 173 31.93 -8.01 -5.60
C ILE A 173 30.45 -8.10 -5.23
N ASP A 174 30.03 -7.54 -4.10
CA ASP A 174 28.65 -7.66 -3.62
C ASP A 174 27.68 -7.19 -4.70
N ILE A 175 27.88 -5.96 -5.19
CA ILE A 175 27.10 -5.42 -6.30
C ILE A 175 27.90 -4.44 -7.15
N VAL A 176 27.78 -4.60 -8.47
CA VAL A 176 28.22 -3.61 -9.46
C VAL A 176 27.01 -2.88 -10.04
N MET A 177 27.03 -1.55 -10.00
CA MET A 177 25.97 -0.70 -10.53
C MET A 177 26.45 0.09 -11.74
N VAL A 178 25.88 -0.21 -12.91
CA VAL A 178 26.14 0.56 -14.13
C VAL A 178 25.09 1.64 -14.32
N ILE A 179 25.52 2.90 -14.38
CA ILE A 179 24.64 4.05 -14.61
C ILE A 179 24.99 4.65 -15.96
N TRP A 180 24.07 4.49 -16.91
CA TRP A 180 24.20 4.98 -18.26
C TRP A 180 23.75 6.42 -18.37
N ARG A 181 24.58 7.25 -19.01
CA ARG A 181 24.15 8.52 -19.58
C ARG A 181 23.09 8.26 -20.66
N VAL A 182 23.39 7.39 -21.61
CA VAL A 182 22.50 6.98 -22.71
C VAL A 182 22.68 5.50 -23.03
N ASN A 183 21.57 4.79 -23.24
CA ASN A 183 21.54 3.41 -23.73
C ASN A 183 20.13 3.02 -24.24
N SER A 184 19.88 3.28 -25.51
CA SER A 184 18.59 3.00 -26.17
C SER A 184 18.31 1.52 -26.36
N ARG A 185 19.34 0.65 -26.30
CA ARG A 185 19.15 -0.81 -26.25
C ARG A 185 18.49 -1.27 -24.96
N MET A 186 18.66 -0.54 -23.86
CA MET A 186 17.96 -0.81 -22.62
C MET A 186 16.60 -0.12 -22.60
N THR A 187 16.56 1.17 -22.92
CA THR A 187 15.30 1.91 -23.03
C THR A 187 15.47 3.20 -23.81
N THR A 188 14.48 3.56 -24.62
CA THR A 188 14.35 4.91 -25.20
C THR A 188 13.67 5.88 -24.23
N ASN A 189 13.12 5.37 -23.12
CA ASN A 189 12.63 6.22 -22.05
C ASN A 189 13.80 6.78 -21.26
N LEU A 190 13.63 7.99 -20.77
CA LEU A 190 14.70 8.69 -20.09
C LEU A 190 14.85 8.26 -18.61
N SER A 191 14.13 7.24 -18.11
CA SER A 191 14.33 6.74 -16.73
C SER A 191 13.84 5.30 -16.62
N ALA A 192 14.76 4.34 -16.59
CA ALA A 192 14.45 2.94 -16.36
C ALA A 192 15.70 2.20 -15.86
N GLY A 193 15.50 1.03 -15.24
CA GLY A 193 16.60 0.17 -14.87
C GLY A 193 16.13 -1.16 -14.35
N PHE A 194 17.06 -1.90 -13.76
CA PHE A 194 16.80 -3.14 -13.06
C PHE A 194 17.94 -3.46 -12.09
N CYS A 195 17.61 -4.21 -11.04
CA CYS A 195 18.56 -4.94 -10.21
C CYS A 195 18.40 -6.44 -10.46
N SER A 196 19.51 -7.14 -10.66
CA SER A 196 19.51 -8.58 -10.87
C SER A 196 19.90 -9.31 -9.60
N THR A 197 18.98 -10.10 -9.04
CA THR A 197 19.34 -11.10 -8.04
C THR A 197 20.04 -12.27 -8.70
N GLY A 198 21.31 -12.52 -8.37
CA GLY A 198 22.04 -13.69 -8.87
C GLY A 198 23.46 -13.38 -9.32
N LYS A 199 24.33 -14.37 -9.12
CA LYS A 199 25.75 -14.27 -9.46
C LYS A 199 25.96 -14.02 -10.95
N LYS A 200 26.86 -13.09 -11.28
CA LYS A 200 27.44 -12.96 -12.62
C LYS A 200 28.92 -13.32 -12.53
N MET A 201 29.27 -14.48 -13.10
CA MET A 201 30.64 -15.05 -13.07
C MET A 201 31.57 -14.42 -14.11
N GLN A 202 31.52 -13.09 -14.24
CA GLN A 202 32.43 -12.32 -15.06
C GLN A 202 33.56 -11.80 -14.19
N ARG A 203 34.75 -12.40 -14.34
CA ARG A 203 35.93 -12.06 -13.55
C ARG A 203 36.24 -10.56 -13.65
N MET A 204 36.47 -9.92 -12.51
CA MET A 204 36.88 -8.52 -12.40
C MET A 204 38.20 -8.50 -11.62
N LYS A 205 39.33 -8.53 -12.35
CA LYS A 205 40.67 -8.72 -11.77
C LYS A 205 40.72 -9.95 -10.86
N ASP A 206 41.07 -9.84 -9.58
CA ASP A 206 41.15 -11.00 -8.68
C ASP A 206 39.80 -11.49 -8.16
N MET A 207 38.73 -10.73 -8.37
CA MET A 207 37.38 -11.15 -8.01
C MET A 207 36.81 -12.14 -9.04
N LYS A 208 36.22 -13.24 -8.54
CA LYS A 208 35.63 -14.32 -9.36
C LYS A 208 34.42 -13.84 -10.17
N GLY A 209 33.80 -12.74 -9.76
CA GLY A 209 32.59 -12.19 -10.33
C GLY A 209 31.93 -11.19 -9.39
N MET A 210 30.62 -11.10 -9.50
CA MET A 210 29.78 -10.30 -8.62
C MET A 210 28.55 -11.08 -8.15
N ASN A 211 28.09 -10.83 -6.93
CA ASN A 211 26.93 -11.47 -6.31
C ASN A 211 25.61 -10.90 -6.88
N SER A 212 25.60 -9.60 -7.19
CA SER A 212 24.50 -8.90 -7.84
C SER A 212 25.02 -7.87 -8.85
N TYR A 213 24.18 -7.44 -9.78
CA TYR A 213 24.47 -6.29 -10.64
C TYR A 213 23.20 -5.52 -10.99
N SER A 214 23.36 -4.25 -11.32
CA SER A 214 22.25 -3.38 -11.71
C SER A 214 22.62 -2.48 -12.86
N SER A 215 21.62 -2.01 -13.60
CA SER A 215 21.81 -1.12 -14.75
C SER A 215 20.69 -0.12 -14.86
N PHE A 216 21.04 1.16 -15.03
CA PHE A 216 20.09 2.27 -15.04
C PHE A 216 20.37 3.25 -16.17
N VAL A 217 19.32 3.79 -16.81
CA VAL A 217 19.38 4.98 -17.66
C VAL A 217 18.60 6.07 -16.95
N ASN A 218 19.19 7.26 -16.81
CA ASN A 218 18.60 8.39 -16.09
C ASN A 218 18.61 9.67 -16.94
N LYS A 219 17.48 10.40 -16.93
CA LYS A 219 17.26 11.67 -17.67
C LYS A 219 18.09 12.82 -17.09
N ASP A 220 18.53 12.63 -15.87
CA ASP A 220 19.20 13.59 -15.02
C ASP A 220 19.95 12.77 -13.97
N TYR A 221 21.22 13.08 -13.76
CA TYR A 221 22.06 12.39 -12.78
C TYR A 221 21.50 12.48 -11.35
N LYS A 222 20.65 13.48 -11.06
CA LYS A 222 20.00 13.66 -9.77
C LYS A 222 18.76 12.80 -9.55
N ARG A 223 18.28 12.07 -10.56
CA ARG A 223 17.08 11.22 -10.42
C ARG A 223 17.43 9.89 -9.77
N TYR A 224 17.11 9.77 -8.49
CA TYR A 224 17.41 8.58 -7.69
C TYR A 224 16.23 7.61 -7.57
N THR A 225 15.01 8.02 -7.93
CA THR A 225 13.76 7.29 -7.65
C THR A 225 13.75 5.86 -8.20
N ILE A 226 14.18 5.67 -9.45
CA ILE A 226 14.25 4.33 -10.07
C ILE A 226 15.38 3.49 -9.47
N ILE A 227 16.51 4.10 -9.13
CA ILE A 227 17.64 3.41 -8.49
C ILE A 227 17.21 2.90 -7.11
N ARG A 228 16.57 3.77 -6.31
CA ARG A 228 15.98 3.42 -5.01
C ARG A 228 14.97 2.28 -5.15
N HIS A 229 14.06 2.37 -6.11
CA HIS A 229 13.03 1.37 -6.36
C HIS A 229 13.63 0.00 -6.69
N GLU A 230 14.48 -0.07 -7.72
CA GLU A 230 15.05 -1.34 -8.17
C GLU A 230 16.01 -1.93 -7.12
N PHE A 231 16.76 -1.10 -6.39
CA PHE A 231 17.58 -1.57 -5.29
C PHE A 231 16.72 -2.17 -4.17
N SER A 232 15.54 -1.62 -3.90
CA SER A 232 14.63 -2.13 -2.87
C SER A 232 14.14 -3.56 -3.15
N HIS A 233 14.15 -4.01 -4.42
CA HIS A 233 13.86 -5.42 -4.75
C HIS A 233 14.85 -6.38 -4.08
N LEU A 234 16.11 -5.96 -3.90
CA LEU A 234 17.14 -6.76 -3.24
C LEU A 234 16.87 -6.95 -1.74
N LEU A 235 15.96 -6.18 -1.15
CA LEU A 235 15.58 -6.25 0.26
C LEU A 235 14.20 -6.88 0.46
N LEU A 236 13.20 -6.45 -0.30
CA LEU A 236 11.78 -6.75 -0.03
C LEU A 236 11.23 -7.96 -0.81
N GLY A 237 11.71 -8.21 -2.03
CA GLY A 237 11.18 -9.26 -2.89
C GLY A 237 11.03 -8.83 -4.35
N GLY A 238 10.44 -9.69 -5.18
CA GLY A 238 10.22 -9.42 -6.61
C GLY A 238 9.02 -8.50 -6.91
N ASN A 239 8.59 -8.48 -8.17
CA ASN A 239 7.49 -7.62 -8.66
C ASN A 239 6.18 -7.74 -7.88
N ASN A 240 5.94 -8.90 -7.25
CA ASN A 240 4.78 -9.11 -6.40
C ASN A 240 4.77 -8.26 -5.11
N PHE A 241 5.81 -7.47 -4.84
CA PHE A 241 5.88 -6.53 -3.72
C PHE A 241 5.70 -5.06 -4.12
N HIS A 242 5.50 -4.76 -5.40
CA HIS A 242 5.12 -3.41 -5.82
C HIS A 242 3.85 -2.96 -5.10
N THR A 243 3.86 -1.75 -4.55
CA THR A 243 2.70 -1.15 -3.87
C THR A 243 2.86 0.37 -3.81
N GLY A 244 1.79 1.12 -3.55
CA GLY A 244 1.86 2.59 -3.56
C GLY A 244 2.16 3.18 -4.95
N GLY A 245 1.67 2.52 -6.01
CA GLY A 245 1.85 2.90 -7.41
C GLY A 245 1.37 1.77 -8.33
N ALA A 246 1.39 1.98 -9.65
CA ALA A 246 1.00 0.94 -10.59
C ALA A 246 2.04 -0.19 -10.60
N GLY A 247 1.72 -1.30 -9.94
CA GLY A 247 2.63 -2.43 -9.78
C GLY A 247 2.67 -3.37 -10.98
N ALA A 248 3.87 -3.83 -11.34
CA ALA A 248 4.02 -5.01 -12.19
C ALA A 248 3.59 -6.27 -11.41
N GLY A 249 2.89 -7.21 -12.05
CA GLY A 249 2.43 -8.46 -11.42
C GLY A 249 0.90 -8.54 -11.23
N THR A 250 0.44 -9.65 -10.66
CA THR A 250 -0.97 -9.85 -10.34
C THR A 250 -1.37 -8.94 -9.18
N LYS A 251 -2.34 -8.04 -9.41
CA LYS A 251 -2.76 -7.00 -8.46
C LYS A 251 -3.87 -7.51 -7.54
N THR A 252 -3.89 -6.98 -6.32
CA THR A 252 -4.97 -7.16 -5.33
C THR A 252 -6.26 -6.42 -5.71
N PHE A 253 -6.11 -5.27 -6.38
CA PHE A 253 -7.23 -4.42 -6.81
C PHE A 253 -7.28 -4.31 -8.35
N MET A 254 -8.46 -3.98 -8.87
CA MET A 254 -8.62 -3.64 -10.30
C MET A 254 -7.91 -2.31 -10.63
N SER A 255 -8.07 -1.32 -9.74
CA SER A 255 -7.53 0.02 -9.86
C SER A 255 -6.01 0.06 -9.73
N ASP A 256 -5.41 1.09 -10.33
CA ASP A 256 -4.06 1.51 -9.98
C ASP A 256 -4.12 2.52 -8.86
N VAL A 257 -3.33 2.28 -7.82
CA VAL A 257 -3.46 2.98 -6.55
C VAL A 257 -2.13 3.65 -6.27
N GLY A 258 -2.16 4.94 -5.96
CA GLY A 258 -0.98 5.70 -5.55
C GLY A 258 -0.59 5.38 -4.11
N GLY A 259 0.17 6.27 -3.49
CA GLY A 259 0.68 6.08 -2.13
C GLY A 259 2.19 6.03 -2.09
N TYR A 260 2.73 5.45 -1.02
CA TYR A 260 4.15 5.49 -0.74
C TYR A 260 4.62 4.19 -0.06
N ALA A 261 5.78 3.74 -0.50
CA ALA A 261 6.52 2.57 -0.03
C ALA A 261 7.87 2.55 -0.76
N MET A 262 8.81 1.74 -0.26
CA MET A 262 10.12 1.53 -0.89
C MET A 262 10.01 1.01 -2.32
N LEU A 263 9.07 0.09 -2.56
CA LEU A 263 8.77 -0.50 -3.88
C LEU A 263 7.60 0.20 -4.60
N SER A 264 7.32 1.45 -4.26
CA SER A 264 6.46 2.29 -5.08
C SER A 264 7.13 2.62 -6.41
N SER A 265 6.42 2.31 -7.49
CA SER A 265 6.89 2.38 -8.86
C SER A 265 6.47 3.70 -9.52
N HIS A 266 6.24 3.70 -10.83
CA HIS A 266 5.59 4.83 -11.50
C HIS A 266 4.18 5.06 -10.90
N LEU A 267 3.80 6.33 -10.81
CA LEU A 267 2.53 6.80 -10.23
C LEU A 267 2.39 6.66 -8.71
N MET A 268 3.51 6.75 -7.99
CA MET A 268 3.49 6.93 -6.53
C MET A 268 3.12 8.35 -6.12
N SER A 269 2.59 8.52 -4.90
CA SER A 269 2.40 9.83 -4.29
C SER A 269 3.69 10.41 -3.74
N SER A 270 4.59 9.54 -3.28
CA SER A 270 5.87 9.95 -2.76
C SER A 270 6.87 8.80 -2.79
N PRO A 271 8.16 9.07 -3.05
CA PRO A 271 9.20 8.06 -3.04
C PRO A 271 9.72 7.71 -1.63
N VAL A 272 8.89 7.81 -0.59
CA VAL A 272 9.25 7.48 0.80
C VAL A 272 8.94 6.02 1.14
N TYR A 273 9.46 5.56 2.27
CA TYR A 273 9.14 4.27 2.89
C TYR A 273 7.96 4.42 3.86
N CYS A 274 7.27 3.32 4.16
CA CYS A 274 6.18 3.30 5.15
C CYS A 274 6.47 2.35 6.33
N SER A 275 5.61 2.35 7.34
CA SER A 275 5.72 1.50 8.54
C SER A 275 5.66 0.02 8.20
N TRP A 276 4.93 -0.35 7.14
CA TRP A 276 4.94 -1.73 6.66
C TRP A 276 6.34 -2.14 6.17
N ASP A 277 7.03 -1.28 5.40
CA ASP A 277 8.40 -1.55 4.95
C ASP A 277 9.35 -1.75 6.14
N ARG A 278 9.25 -0.88 7.15
CA ARG A 278 10.05 -0.96 8.39
C ARG A 278 9.78 -2.24 9.18
N ARG A 279 8.50 -2.55 9.45
CA ARG A 279 8.07 -3.78 10.12
C ARG A 279 8.60 -5.02 9.40
N ARG A 280 8.50 -5.01 8.07
CA ARG A 280 8.89 -6.11 7.20
C ARG A 280 10.38 -6.42 7.27
N LEU A 281 11.21 -5.39 7.27
CA LEU A 281 12.67 -5.50 7.31
C LEU A 281 13.23 -5.54 8.74
N GLY A 282 12.39 -5.37 9.77
CA GLY A 282 12.82 -5.33 11.17
C GLY A 282 13.56 -4.03 11.52
N TRP A 283 13.27 -2.95 10.81
CA TRP A 283 13.81 -1.63 11.10
C TRP A 283 13.01 -0.97 12.20
N LYS A 284 13.67 -0.68 13.31
CA LYS A 284 13.09 -0.09 14.51
C LYS A 284 14.09 0.90 15.09
N HIS A 285 13.61 2.04 15.55
CA HIS A 285 14.44 3.04 16.23
C HIS A 285 15.06 2.42 17.49
N SER A 286 16.28 2.83 17.85
CA SER A 286 17.01 2.25 18.98
C SER A 286 16.34 2.54 20.33
N GLU A 287 15.62 3.65 20.45
CA GLU A 287 14.84 4.03 21.63
C GLU A 287 13.52 3.26 21.79
N ASN A 288 13.11 2.49 20.78
CA ASN A 288 11.85 1.78 20.82
C ASN A 288 12.08 0.31 21.19
N GLU A 289 11.28 -0.24 22.09
CA GLU A 289 11.21 -1.66 22.43
C GLU A 289 10.35 -2.44 21.43
N TYR A 290 9.23 -1.87 20.98
CA TYR A 290 8.28 -2.51 20.08
C TYR A 290 8.51 -2.15 18.61
N GLN A 291 8.18 -3.09 17.71
CA GLN A 291 8.37 -2.88 16.27
C GLN A 291 7.37 -1.87 15.68
N ILE A 292 6.21 -1.74 16.31
CA ILE A 292 5.15 -0.79 16.00
C ILE A 292 4.74 -0.20 17.35
N SER A 293 4.98 1.09 17.52
CA SER A 293 4.83 1.75 18.81
C SER A 293 4.28 3.17 18.69
N ALA A 294 3.71 3.67 19.78
CA ALA A 294 3.41 5.07 20.01
C ALA A 294 3.73 5.43 21.47
N ARG A 295 3.43 6.67 21.90
CA ARG A 295 3.60 7.11 23.29
C ARG A 295 2.28 7.26 24.03
N ASP A 296 2.26 6.95 25.32
CA ASP A 296 1.11 7.24 26.21
C ASP A 296 1.05 8.75 26.48
N PRO A 297 -0.09 9.44 26.28
CA PRO A 297 -0.22 10.85 26.60
C PRO A 297 -0.10 11.20 28.09
N MET A 298 -0.24 10.23 29.00
CA MET A 298 -0.19 10.46 30.45
C MET A 298 1.23 10.57 31.00
N ASP A 299 2.14 9.70 30.54
CA ASP A 299 3.50 9.59 31.08
C ASP A 299 4.59 9.48 30.00
N ASN A 300 4.21 9.54 28.72
CA ASN A 300 5.09 9.44 27.56
C ASN A 300 5.85 8.10 27.46
N SER A 301 5.38 7.05 28.15
CA SER A 301 5.91 5.69 28.01
C SER A 301 5.62 5.10 26.63
N GLU A 302 6.44 4.13 26.21
CA GLU A 302 6.19 3.40 24.95
C GLU A 302 5.04 2.42 25.09
N ILE A 303 4.19 2.36 24.06
CA ILE A 303 3.10 1.39 23.97
C ILE A 303 3.22 0.62 22.65
N GLU A 304 3.00 -0.70 22.70
CA GLU A 304 2.83 -1.53 21.51
C GLU A 304 1.50 -1.19 20.81
N THR A 305 1.58 -0.89 19.52
CA THR A 305 0.43 -0.42 18.73
C THR A 305 0.16 -1.28 17.49
N ASP A 306 0.49 -2.57 17.56
CA ASP A 306 -0.05 -3.61 16.67
C ASP A 306 -1.39 -4.12 17.25
N LEU A 307 -2.43 -3.32 17.08
CA LEU A 307 -3.72 -3.46 17.75
C LEU A 307 -4.63 -4.46 17.06
N ILE A 308 -5.26 -5.32 17.86
CA ILE A 308 -6.28 -6.27 17.41
C ILE A 308 -7.65 -5.77 17.85
N TYR A 309 -8.59 -5.74 16.91
CA TYR A 309 -9.95 -5.30 17.18
C TYR A 309 -10.57 -6.05 18.37
N SER A 310 -11.34 -5.33 19.20
CA SER A 310 -12.03 -5.83 20.40
C SER A 310 -11.13 -6.29 21.55
N GLN A 311 -9.80 -6.28 21.41
CA GLN A 311 -8.91 -6.48 22.55
C GLN A 311 -8.81 -5.20 23.38
N ASP A 312 -8.62 -5.36 24.69
CA ASP A 312 -8.36 -4.24 25.59
C ASP A 312 -7.13 -3.48 25.11
N PHE A 313 -7.20 -2.15 25.18
CA PHE A 313 -6.05 -1.33 24.85
C PHE A 313 -4.92 -1.57 25.88
N PRO A 314 -3.65 -1.40 25.50
CA PRO A 314 -2.53 -1.62 26.42
C PRO A 314 -2.52 -0.71 27.66
N HIS A 315 -3.35 0.34 27.66
CA HIS A 315 -3.48 1.36 28.70
C HIS A 315 -4.91 1.94 28.70
N GLY A 316 -5.28 2.66 29.76
CA GLY A 316 -6.69 2.99 30.05
C GLY A 316 -7.33 4.18 29.32
N SER A 317 -6.58 4.94 28.51
CA SER A 317 -7.10 6.17 27.86
C SER A 317 -7.55 5.98 26.41
N ASN A 318 -7.14 4.89 25.75
CA ASN A 318 -7.31 4.64 24.31
C ASN A 318 -6.77 5.79 23.43
N GLU A 319 -5.83 6.56 23.97
CA GLU A 319 -5.23 7.72 23.32
C GLU A 319 -3.72 7.53 23.14
N PHE A 320 -3.22 7.96 21.99
CA PHE A 320 -1.85 7.69 21.58
C PHE A 320 -1.20 8.97 21.07
N ILE A 321 0.08 9.17 21.35
CA ILE A 321 0.88 10.21 20.70
C ILE A 321 1.74 9.56 19.63
N LEU A 322 1.53 9.97 18.38
CA LEU A 322 2.42 9.68 17.26
C LEU A 322 3.41 10.85 17.08
N ARG A 323 4.69 10.61 17.35
CA ARG A 323 5.78 11.55 16.99
C ARG A 323 6.05 11.48 15.48
N ASP A 324 6.98 12.31 14.97
CA ASP A 324 7.34 12.28 13.55
C ASP A 324 7.83 10.88 13.13
N PHE A 325 7.14 10.27 12.17
CA PHE A 325 7.40 8.91 11.72
C PHE A 325 8.83 8.76 11.20
N VAL A 326 9.34 9.73 10.44
CA VAL A 326 10.68 9.63 9.85
C VAL A 326 11.75 9.53 10.94
N GLU A 327 11.67 10.39 11.96
CA GLU A 327 12.64 10.42 13.06
C GLU A 327 12.46 9.30 14.09
N THR A 328 11.22 8.91 14.39
CA THR A 328 10.94 8.07 15.57
C THR A 328 10.42 6.67 15.23
N GLY A 329 9.84 6.50 14.05
CA GLY A 329 9.20 5.25 13.64
C GLY A 329 7.88 4.95 14.32
N ASP A 330 7.34 5.91 15.07
CA ASP A 330 6.03 5.76 15.70
C ASP A 330 4.96 5.55 14.63
N ALA A 331 4.12 4.53 14.84
CA ALA A 331 3.04 4.16 13.95
C ALA A 331 1.97 3.41 14.75
N ILE A 332 0.74 3.40 14.26
CA ILE A 332 -0.32 2.53 14.79
C ILE A 332 -0.83 1.65 13.66
N ARG A 333 -1.06 0.39 13.99
CA ARG A 333 -1.61 -0.62 13.09
C ARG A 333 -2.83 -1.27 13.74
N ILE A 334 -3.94 -1.36 13.01
CA ILE A 334 -5.22 -1.84 13.53
C ILE A 334 -5.76 -2.93 12.61
N GLU A 335 -6.04 -4.11 13.16
CA GLU A 335 -6.72 -5.17 12.40
C GLU A 335 -8.16 -4.75 12.05
N LEU A 336 -8.52 -4.85 10.77
CA LEU A 336 -9.90 -4.70 10.34
C LEU A 336 -10.65 -6.04 10.58
N PRO A 337 -11.78 -6.04 11.31
CA PRO A 337 -12.38 -7.26 11.84
C PRO A 337 -13.29 -8.00 10.86
N TYR A 338 -13.74 -9.18 11.30
CA TYR A 338 -14.78 -10.02 10.70
C TYR A 338 -14.45 -10.69 9.34
N LEU A 339 -13.35 -10.36 8.67
CA LEU A 339 -12.97 -11.03 7.41
C LEU A 339 -12.82 -12.55 7.58
N GLN A 340 -12.22 -12.98 8.69
CA GLN A 340 -11.92 -14.39 8.96
C GLN A 340 -13.16 -15.19 9.42
N VAL A 341 -14.28 -14.53 9.75
CA VAL A 341 -15.54 -15.21 10.10
C VAL A 341 -16.11 -15.97 8.90
N TYR A 342 -15.88 -15.45 7.69
CA TYR A 342 -16.41 -16.02 6.45
C TYR A 342 -15.47 -17.04 5.81
N SER A 343 -14.17 -16.80 5.90
CA SER A 343 -13.15 -17.68 5.33
C SER A 343 -11.78 -17.35 5.92
N ASP A 344 -11.06 -18.38 6.34
CA ASP A 344 -9.65 -18.31 6.77
C ASP A 344 -8.69 -18.02 5.60
N LYS A 345 -9.19 -18.06 4.36
CA LYS A 345 -8.42 -17.79 3.15
C LYS A 345 -8.46 -16.33 2.70
N ILE A 346 -9.48 -15.58 3.13
CA ILE A 346 -9.57 -14.14 2.80
C ILE A 346 -8.37 -13.44 3.42
N SER A 347 -7.72 -12.58 2.63
CA SER A 347 -6.54 -11.85 3.13
C SER A 347 -6.95 -10.90 4.26
N ARG A 348 -6.29 -11.01 5.43
CA ARG A 348 -6.43 -10.05 6.53
C ARG A 348 -6.12 -8.63 6.06
N GLN A 349 -6.77 -7.65 6.68
CA GLN A 349 -6.58 -6.25 6.32
C GLN A 349 -6.26 -5.40 7.55
N TRP A 350 -5.42 -4.39 7.37
CA TRP A 350 -4.87 -3.60 8.48
C TRP A 350 -4.84 -2.13 8.13
N LEU A 351 -5.45 -1.29 8.98
CA LEU A 351 -5.32 0.17 8.89
C LEU A 351 -4.00 0.59 9.55
N TRP A 352 -3.22 1.39 8.84
CA TRP A 352 -1.97 1.99 9.30
C TRP A 352 -2.10 3.50 9.45
N LEU A 353 -1.44 4.05 10.46
CA LEU A 353 -1.46 5.46 10.83
C LEU A 353 -0.03 5.96 11.07
N GLU A 354 0.36 7.06 10.41
CA GLU A 354 1.71 7.63 10.45
C GLU A 354 1.63 9.16 10.56
N ASN A 355 2.45 9.78 11.43
CA ASN A 355 2.54 11.24 11.52
C ASN A 355 3.76 11.72 10.72
N HIS A 356 3.56 12.57 9.71
CA HIS A 356 4.65 13.12 8.90
C HIS A 356 4.80 14.63 9.13
N GLN A 357 5.97 15.05 9.61
CA GLN A 357 6.29 16.45 9.89
C GLN A 357 7.15 17.12 8.82
N LYS A 358 7.63 16.39 7.80
CA LYS A 358 8.32 16.95 6.63
C LYS A 358 9.45 17.91 6.99
N LYS A 359 10.33 17.49 7.89
CA LYS A 359 11.50 18.27 8.29
C LYS A 359 12.48 18.34 7.11
N ASP A 360 13.13 19.49 6.90
CA ASP A 360 13.92 19.76 5.68
C ASP A 360 15.05 18.76 5.44
N GLU A 361 15.61 18.20 6.51
CA GLU A 361 16.68 17.21 6.44
C GLU A 361 16.17 15.77 6.28
N ASN A 362 14.86 15.53 6.27
CA ASN A 362 14.29 14.19 6.17
C ASN A 362 13.87 13.87 4.74
N VAL A 363 14.12 12.63 4.31
CA VAL A 363 13.51 12.09 3.10
C VAL A 363 12.07 11.72 3.43
N ASP A 364 11.19 12.68 3.20
CA ASP A 364 9.76 12.62 3.52
C ASP A 364 8.91 13.03 2.29
N HIS A 365 7.59 13.14 2.47
CA HIS A 365 6.64 13.42 1.41
C HIS A 365 6.95 14.70 0.62
N GLU A 366 6.65 14.65 -0.68
CA GLU A 366 6.94 15.72 -1.64
C GLU A 366 6.26 17.05 -1.28
N LYS A 367 6.79 18.17 -1.78
CA LYS A 367 6.37 19.53 -1.37
C LYS A 367 4.86 19.81 -1.49
N ALA A 368 4.16 19.20 -2.46
CA ALA A 368 2.73 19.41 -2.67
C ALA A 368 1.84 18.86 -1.54
N THR A 369 2.36 17.93 -0.75
CA THR A 369 1.65 17.32 0.39
C THR A 369 1.78 18.19 1.66
N ARG A 370 0.97 17.92 2.70
CA ARG A 370 1.00 18.70 3.96
C ARG A 370 1.47 17.85 5.13
N LYS A 371 1.94 18.49 6.21
CA LYS A 371 2.18 17.78 7.48
C LYS A 371 0.85 17.25 8.05
N GLY A 372 0.92 16.16 8.79
CA GLY A 372 -0.25 15.61 9.49
C GLY A 372 -0.26 14.10 9.54
N LEU A 373 -1.43 13.55 9.83
CA LEU A 373 -1.66 12.12 9.93
C LEU A 373 -1.93 11.53 8.54
N TYR A 374 -1.15 10.56 8.12
CA TYR A 374 -1.35 9.78 6.92
C TYR A 374 -1.84 8.38 7.27
N ALA A 375 -2.66 7.81 6.41
CA ALA A 375 -3.23 6.49 6.63
C ALA A 375 -3.33 5.67 5.35
N TYR A 376 -3.23 4.35 5.50
CA TYR A 376 -3.48 3.40 4.42
C TYR A 376 -3.95 2.05 4.97
N ILE A 377 -4.65 1.28 4.16
CA ILE A 377 -5.04 -0.10 4.46
C ILE A 377 -4.10 -1.05 3.71
N GLN A 378 -3.50 -1.99 4.43
CA GLN A 378 -2.73 -3.11 3.88
C GLN A 378 -3.64 -4.33 3.74
N VAL A 379 -3.51 -5.09 2.65
CA VAL A 379 -4.23 -6.34 2.39
C VAL A 379 -3.24 -7.51 2.27
N GLY A 380 -3.33 -8.48 3.16
CA GLY A 380 -2.43 -9.64 3.19
C GLY A 380 -0.98 -9.22 3.50
N LYS A 381 0.01 -9.93 2.95
CA LYS A 381 1.46 -9.66 3.16
C LYS A 381 1.95 -9.74 4.63
N GLU A 382 1.28 -10.55 5.44
CA GLU A 382 1.60 -10.75 6.86
C GLU A 382 2.78 -11.68 7.13
N SER A 383 2.97 -12.68 6.29
CA SER A 383 3.96 -13.75 6.52
C SER A 383 5.39 -13.21 6.44
N SER A 384 6.02 -12.96 7.59
CA SER A 384 7.44 -12.59 7.70
C SER A 384 8.39 -13.79 7.65
N GLY A 385 7.90 -15.01 7.86
CA GLY A 385 8.71 -16.22 7.82
C GLY A 385 8.03 -17.41 7.15
N GLY A 386 8.86 -18.34 6.66
CA GLY A 386 8.45 -19.57 5.98
C GLY A 386 8.34 -19.46 4.44
N PRO A 387 7.90 -20.53 3.75
CA PRO A 387 7.90 -20.62 2.27
C PRO A 387 7.04 -19.55 1.56
N GLY A 388 6.06 -18.98 2.26
CA GLY A 388 5.18 -17.93 1.75
C GLY A 388 5.75 -16.51 1.86
N THR A 389 6.90 -16.33 2.52
CA THR A 389 7.44 -15.01 2.89
C THR A 389 7.48 -14.07 1.70
N PHE A 390 8.05 -14.47 0.56
CA PHE A 390 8.20 -13.62 -0.63
C PHE A 390 7.12 -13.84 -1.70
N SER A 391 5.95 -14.35 -1.33
CA SER A 391 4.83 -14.63 -2.23
C SER A 391 3.70 -13.59 -2.13
N GLY A 392 2.53 -13.88 -2.71
CA GLY A 392 1.35 -13.00 -2.68
C GLY A 392 1.23 -12.07 -3.89
N GLN A 393 0.24 -11.18 -3.82
CA GLN A 393 -0.13 -10.26 -4.91
C GLN A 393 0.53 -8.87 -4.71
N CYS A 394 0.72 -8.12 -5.80
CA CYS A 394 1.15 -6.72 -5.72
C CYS A 394 -0.04 -5.79 -5.50
N ASN A 395 0.22 -4.48 -5.39
CA ASN A 395 -0.76 -3.44 -5.16
C ASN A 395 -1.64 -3.75 -3.95
N TYR A 396 -1.01 -3.99 -2.79
CA TYR A 396 -1.67 -4.48 -1.57
C TYR A 396 -1.84 -3.40 -0.51
N THR A 397 -1.48 -2.15 -0.81
CA THR A 397 -1.77 -0.99 0.04
C THR A 397 -2.78 -0.09 -0.65
N TRP A 398 -3.70 0.48 0.12
CA TRP A 398 -4.71 1.41 -0.36
C TRP A 398 -4.73 2.68 0.51
N PRO A 399 -4.52 3.87 -0.05
CA PRO A 399 -4.46 5.10 0.71
C PRO A 399 -5.83 5.44 1.30
N VAL A 400 -5.81 5.83 2.56
CA VAL A 400 -6.95 6.40 3.26
C VAL A 400 -6.69 7.90 3.36
N SER A 401 -7.40 8.69 2.55
CA SER A 401 -7.13 10.11 2.35
C SER A 401 -8.15 10.99 3.06
N ALA A 402 -7.70 12.10 3.66
CA ALA A 402 -8.59 13.11 4.24
C ALA A 402 -9.48 13.81 3.19
N PHE A 403 -9.19 13.63 1.90
CA PHE A 403 -10.08 14.03 0.80
C PHE A 403 -11.45 13.34 0.91
N GLY A 404 -11.47 12.10 1.38
CA GLY A 404 -12.63 11.21 1.36
C GLY A 404 -12.75 10.40 0.08
N ASN A 405 -13.64 9.43 0.09
CA ASN A 405 -13.96 8.55 -1.03
C ASN A 405 -15.29 8.96 -1.68
N TYR A 406 -15.33 8.97 -3.00
CA TYR A 406 -16.49 9.38 -3.77
C TYR A 406 -16.68 8.51 -5.00
N ASP A 407 -17.93 8.48 -5.47
CA ASP A 407 -18.21 8.12 -6.84
C ASP A 407 -17.76 9.27 -7.76
N PHE A 408 -16.88 8.97 -8.72
CA PHE A 408 -16.45 9.91 -9.74
C PHE A 408 -17.21 9.65 -11.04
N LEU A 409 -17.70 10.74 -11.62
CA LEU A 409 -18.19 10.77 -12.99
C LEU A 409 -17.01 11.16 -13.88
N ILE A 410 -16.85 10.50 -15.03
CA ILE A 410 -15.72 10.76 -15.93
C ILE A 410 -16.22 11.32 -17.27
N ASP A 411 -15.41 12.20 -17.84
CA ASP A 411 -15.52 12.66 -19.22
C ASP A 411 -14.22 12.27 -19.95
N GLU A 412 -14.35 11.31 -20.86
CA GLU A 412 -13.22 10.75 -21.61
C GLU A 412 -12.65 11.73 -22.66
N GLU A 413 -13.48 12.60 -23.22
CA GLU A 413 -13.07 13.55 -24.25
C GLU A 413 -12.21 14.66 -23.64
N THR A 414 -12.69 15.26 -22.56
CA THR A 414 -11.96 16.33 -21.86
C THR A 414 -10.93 15.78 -20.87
N ARG A 415 -10.98 14.47 -20.59
CA ARG A 415 -10.18 13.78 -19.55
C ARG A 415 -10.41 14.40 -18.18
N GLU A 416 -11.66 14.72 -17.87
CA GLU A 416 -12.07 15.28 -16.60
C GLU A 416 -12.74 14.24 -15.71
N SER A 417 -12.69 14.49 -14.41
CA SER A 417 -13.46 13.77 -13.41
C SER A 417 -14.30 14.76 -12.62
N GLU A 418 -15.50 14.37 -12.22
CA GLU A 418 -16.38 15.20 -11.41
C GLU A 418 -16.91 14.40 -10.22
N THR A 419 -16.99 15.06 -9.07
CA THR A 419 -17.68 14.53 -7.91
C THR A 419 -18.34 15.63 -7.09
N SER A 420 -19.11 15.24 -6.07
CA SER A 420 -19.77 16.16 -5.15
C SER A 420 -19.95 15.52 -3.78
N TYR A 421 -20.26 16.33 -2.75
CA TYR A 421 -20.55 15.80 -1.42
C TYR A 421 -21.76 14.83 -1.40
N ARG A 422 -22.66 14.91 -2.39
CA ARG A 422 -23.79 13.98 -2.55
C ARG A 422 -23.36 12.61 -3.08
N LEU A 423 -22.23 12.56 -3.78
CA LEU A 423 -21.61 11.34 -4.31
C LEU A 423 -20.57 10.75 -3.34
N SER A 424 -20.58 11.19 -2.08
CA SER A 424 -19.80 10.55 -1.01
C SER A 424 -20.10 9.05 -1.00
N ASN A 425 -19.03 8.26 -1.03
CA ASN A 425 -19.07 6.80 -1.00
C ASN A 425 -17.91 6.32 -0.13
N PRO A 426 -18.05 6.39 1.21
CA PRO A 426 -16.95 6.16 2.15
C PRO A 426 -16.38 4.73 2.09
N PHE A 427 -17.15 3.75 1.59
CA PHE A 427 -16.79 2.33 1.63
C PHE A 427 -16.15 1.82 0.35
N THR A 428 -16.70 2.21 -0.82
CA THR A 428 -16.25 1.67 -2.12
C THR A 428 -15.79 2.74 -3.11
N GLY A 429 -15.95 4.02 -2.77
CA GLY A 429 -15.56 5.12 -3.63
C GLY A 429 -14.05 5.24 -3.82
N TYR A 430 -13.67 5.95 -4.87
CA TYR A 430 -12.26 6.32 -5.08
C TYR A 430 -11.94 7.65 -4.39
N ASN A 431 -10.65 7.87 -4.13
CA ASN A 431 -10.12 9.17 -3.73
C ASN A 431 -9.13 9.69 -4.77
N ASN A 432 -8.54 10.86 -4.48
CA ASN A 432 -7.62 11.55 -5.38
C ASN A 432 -6.28 10.81 -5.61
N LEU A 433 -6.02 9.74 -4.87
CA LEU A 433 -4.86 8.85 -4.97
C LEU A 433 -5.21 7.49 -5.60
N VAL A 434 -6.29 7.42 -6.39
CA VAL A 434 -6.65 6.23 -7.16
C VAL A 434 -6.90 6.57 -8.63
N TYR A 435 -6.27 5.83 -9.54
CA TYR A 435 -6.73 5.75 -10.93
C TYR A 435 -7.88 4.75 -10.98
N GLY A 436 -9.09 5.29 -11.07
CA GLY A 436 -10.29 4.49 -11.19
C GLY A 436 -10.28 3.66 -12.48
N VAL A 437 -10.91 2.49 -12.43
CA VAL A 437 -11.12 1.66 -13.63
C VAL A 437 -12.50 1.88 -14.19
N TYR A 438 -12.63 1.83 -15.51
CA TYR A 438 -13.89 2.02 -16.23
C TYR A 438 -13.86 1.16 -17.49
N ASP A 439 -15.02 0.87 -18.10
CA ASP A 439 -15.08 0.25 -19.43
C ASP A 439 -14.79 1.36 -20.45
N LEU A 440 -13.54 1.47 -20.89
CA LEU A 440 -12.99 2.51 -21.77
C LEU A 440 -12.81 2.00 -23.21
N ASN A 441 -12.52 0.72 -23.37
CA ASN A 441 -12.19 0.05 -24.62
C ASN A 441 -13.46 -0.54 -25.22
N GLN A 442 -13.90 0.00 -26.34
CA GLN A 442 -15.02 -0.55 -27.14
C GLN A 442 -16.38 -0.58 -26.42
N LYS A 443 -16.46 -0.26 -25.12
CA LYS A 443 -17.69 -0.29 -24.32
C LYS A 443 -18.34 -1.68 -24.36
N ASP A 444 -17.50 -2.72 -24.21
CA ASP A 444 -17.87 -4.11 -24.47
C ASP A 444 -18.48 -4.82 -23.24
N GLY A 445 -18.69 -4.10 -22.13
CA GLY A 445 -19.24 -4.63 -20.89
C GLY A 445 -18.20 -5.36 -20.03
N LEU A 446 -16.92 -5.17 -20.29
CA LEU A 446 -15.79 -5.72 -19.53
C LEU A 446 -14.84 -4.60 -19.11
N ILE A 447 -14.19 -4.77 -17.96
CA ILE A 447 -13.08 -3.92 -17.53
C ILE A 447 -11.79 -4.75 -17.49
N TYR A 448 -10.91 -4.52 -18.45
CA TYR A 448 -9.57 -5.06 -18.51
C TYR A 448 -8.60 -4.26 -17.61
N ARG A 449 -7.50 -4.91 -17.23
CA ARG A 449 -6.48 -4.35 -16.31
C ARG A 449 -5.99 -2.95 -16.71
N ASN A 450 -5.86 -2.68 -18.00
CA ASN A 450 -5.28 -1.43 -18.52
C ASN A 450 -6.30 -0.31 -18.71
N GLU A 451 -7.57 -0.53 -18.37
CA GLU A 451 -8.64 0.47 -18.50
C GLU A 451 -8.74 1.35 -17.26
N VAL A 452 -7.60 1.94 -16.93
CA VAL A 452 -7.48 2.93 -15.85
C VAL A 452 -7.66 4.32 -16.43
N PHE A 453 -8.48 5.14 -15.78
CA PHE A 453 -8.77 6.49 -16.24
C PHE A 453 -7.82 7.50 -15.59
N LEU A 454 -6.99 8.13 -16.43
CA LEU A 454 -6.10 9.21 -16.04
C LEU A 454 -6.75 10.57 -16.29
N ALA A 455 -7.47 11.05 -15.28
CA ALA A 455 -8.05 12.39 -15.24
C ALA A 455 -6.94 13.46 -15.20
N LYS A 456 -7.08 14.52 -16.01
CA LYS A 456 -6.18 15.68 -15.96
C LYS A 456 -6.59 16.71 -14.93
N GLN A 457 -7.89 16.77 -14.63
CA GLN A 457 -8.50 17.72 -13.71
C GLN A 457 -9.68 17.06 -12.98
N VAL A 458 -10.08 17.67 -11.86
CA VAL A 458 -11.28 17.28 -11.11
C VAL A 458 -12.17 18.50 -10.89
N LYS A 459 -13.49 18.29 -10.95
CA LYS A 459 -14.50 19.22 -10.42
C LYS A 459 -15.07 18.65 -9.13
N ILE A 460 -15.15 19.49 -8.10
CA ILE A 460 -15.76 19.15 -6.82
C ILE A 460 -16.92 20.11 -6.60
N ASN A 461 -18.14 19.60 -6.57
CA ASN A 461 -19.38 20.39 -6.53
C ASN A 461 -19.42 21.45 -7.65
N GLY A 462 -19.05 21.05 -8.87
CA GLY A 462 -19.07 21.92 -10.06
C GLY A 462 -17.94 22.96 -10.12
N GLN A 463 -16.96 22.93 -9.22
CA GLN A 463 -15.83 23.88 -9.21
C GLN A 463 -14.49 23.16 -9.30
N TYR A 464 -13.54 23.75 -10.01
CA TYR A 464 -12.15 23.27 -9.99
C TYR A 464 -11.48 23.66 -8.67
N PRO A 465 -10.79 22.74 -7.99
CA PRO A 465 -9.97 23.07 -6.84
C PRO A 465 -8.82 24.00 -7.21
N ASP A 466 -8.22 24.64 -6.20
CA ASP A 466 -7.04 25.48 -6.34
C ASP A 466 -5.90 24.74 -7.07
N SER A 467 -5.56 25.21 -8.28
CA SER A 467 -4.58 24.56 -9.15
C SER A 467 -3.15 24.57 -8.59
N SER A 468 -2.86 25.42 -7.60
CA SER A 468 -1.58 25.36 -6.89
C SER A 468 -1.45 24.12 -5.99
N LYS A 469 -2.58 23.53 -5.59
CA LYS A 469 -2.66 22.35 -4.71
C LYS A 469 -3.18 21.11 -5.43
N PHE A 470 -3.81 21.29 -6.58
CA PHE A 470 -4.51 20.26 -7.32
C PHE A 470 -4.32 20.45 -8.83
N ASN A 471 -3.21 19.95 -9.37
CA ASN A 471 -2.89 19.99 -10.80
C ASN A 471 -2.34 18.64 -11.28
N PHE A 472 -2.04 18.50 -12.58
CA PHE A 472 -1.59 17.24 -13.17
C PHE A 472 -0.28 16.66 -12.57
N ASN A 473 0.54 17.49 -11.91
CA ASN A 473 1.77 17.04 -11.25
C ASN A 473 1.52 16.55 -9.81
N THR A 474 0.31 16.75 -9.26
CA THR A 474 -0.09 16.36 -7.90
C THR A 474 -1.29 15.39 -7.94
N TYR A 475 -2.11 15.46 -8.98
CA TYR A 475 -3.31 14.66 -9.22
C TYR A 475 -3.32 14.08 -10.65
N PRO A 476 -3.79 12.84 -10.82
CA PRO A 476 -4.12 11.88 -9.78
C PRO A 476 -2.86 11.15 -9.31
N LEU A 477 -2.90 10.55 -8.12
CA LEU A 477 -1.86 9.68 -7.53
C LEU A 477 -0.63 10.35 -6.91
N PHE A 478 -0.21 11.55 -7.34
CA PHE A 478 1.09 12.13 -6.96
C PHE A 478 1.13 12.87 -5.61
N GLY A 479 0.05 12.77 -4.83
CA GLY A 479 -0.02 13.41 -3.52
C GLY A 479 -0.48 14.87 -3.57
N THR A 480 -1.38 15.25 -2.68
CA THR A 480 -1.93 16.61 -2.57
C THR A 480 -1.95 17.11 -1.13
N ALA A 481 -2.23 18.41 -0.96
CA ALA A 481 -2.46 19.00 0.34
C ALA A 481 -3.75 18.51 1.04
N PHE A 482 -4.55 17.65 0.38
CA PHE A 482 -5.79 17.10 0.92
C PHE A 482 -5.64 15.68 1.48
N ASP A 483 -4.44 15.10 1.43
CA ASP A 483 -4.26 13.68 1.77
C ASP A 483 -4.14 13.45 3.28
N ALA A 484 -3.40 14.31 3.99
CA ALA A 484 -3.16 14.15 5.42
C ALA A 484 -4.36 14.60 6.25
N PHE A 485 -4.75 13.87 7.29
CA PHE A 485 -5.72 14.31 8.29
C PHE A 485 -5.10 15.37 9.22
N ARG A 486 -5.96 16.26 9.74
CA ARG A 486 -5.62 17.37 10.64
C ARG A 486 -6.45 17.31 11.91
N GLU A 487 -6.09 18.15 12.87
CA GLU A 487 -6.83 18.32 14.12
C GLU A 487 -8.34 18.48 13.89
N GLY A 488 -9.13 17.67 14.60
CA GLY A 488 -10.58 17.58 14.47
C GLY A 488 -11.09 16.63 13.37
N ASP A 489 -10.21 16.16 12.48
CA ASP A 489 -10.59 15.12 11.51
C ASP A 489 -10.77 13.76 12.20
N LYS A 490 -11.59 12.91 11.58
CA LYS A 490 -11.94 11.59 12.10
C LYS A 490 -12.18 10.59 10.98
N ILE A 491 -11.64 9.39 11.13
CA ILE A 491 -11.98 8.20 10.35
C ILE A 491 -13.00 7.40 11.18
N GLY A 492 -14.09 6.93 10.57
CA GLY A 492 -15.10 6.14 11.29
C GLY A 492 -16.37 5.91 10.46
N PRO A 493 -17.34 5.14 10.98
CA PRO A 493 -18.51 4.70 10.22
C PRO A 493 -19.44 5.86 9.81
N ASP A 494 -19.41 6.98 10.55
CA ASP A 494 -20.17 8.21 10.27
C ASP A 494 -19.34 9.31 9.56
N ARG A 495 -18.21 8.92 8.97
CA ARG A 495 -17.24 9.80 8.31
C ARG A 495 -16.91 9.33 6.90
N ASN A 496 -16.24 10.21 6.16
CA ASN A 496 -15.68 9.90 4.86
C ASN A 496 -14.20 10.33 4.86
N PRO A 497 -13.24 9.39 4.87
CA PRO A 497 -13.40 7.94 4.74
C PRO A 497 -13.83 7.22 6.03
N ALA A 498 -14.21 5.95 5.90
CA ALA A 498 -14.52 5.05 7.02
C ALA A 498 -13.45 3.96 7.21
N ALA A 499 -13.31 3.44 8.43
CA ALA A 499 -12.37 2.36 8.79
C ALA A 499 -13.01 0.98 8.57
N VAL A 500 -13.29 0.63 7.31
CA VAL A 500 -13.92 -0.65 6.94
C VAL A 500 -13.01 -1.48 6.04
N SER A 501 -13.26 -2.80 6.01
CA SER A 501 -12.59 -3.71 5.09
C SER A 501 -12.80 -3.29 3.63
N LEU A 502 -11.74 -3.31 2.84
CA LEU A 502 -11.77 -3.05 1.41
C LEU A 502 -12.26 -4.26 0.63
N LEU A 503 -12.96 -3.97 -0.46
CA LEU A 503 -13.23 -4.96 -1.49
C LEU A 503 -11.96 -5.20 -2.32
N THR A 504 -11.63 -6.46 -2.55
CA THR A 504 -10.51 -6.86 -3.40
C THR A 504 -11.04 -7.62 -4.62
N TYR A 505 -10.27 -7.57 -5.70
CA TYR A 505 -10.59 -8.31 -6.91
C TYR A 505 -9.29 -8.57 -7.67
N ARG A 506 -8.79 -9.80 -7.53
CA ARG A 506 -7.51 -10.17 -8.12
C ARG A 506 -7.49 -9.91 -9.63
N THR A 507 -6.54 -9.11 -10.09
CA THR A 507 -6.37 -8.79 -11.51
C THR A 507 -5.06 -9.35 -12.06
N SER A 508 -5.16 -10.16 -13.12
CA SER A 508 -4.02 -10.82 -13.77
C SER A 508 -2.92 -9.83 -14.16
N SER A 509 -1.66 -10.28 -14.18
CA SER A 509 -0.51 -9.48 -14.64
C SER A 509 -0.55 -9.15 -16.14
N SER A 510 -1.27 -9.95 -16.95
CA SER A 510 -1.42 -9.72 -18.38
C SER A 510 -2.50 -8.67 -18.66
N THR A 511 -2.15 -7.64 -19.44
CA THR A 511 -3.08 -6.57 -19.84
C THR A 511 -4.19 -7.06 -20.78
N ARG A 512 -3.97 -8.19 -21.48
CA ARG A 512 -4.94 -8.78 -22.41
C ARG A 512 -5.76 -9.92 -21.79
N ALA A 513 -5.44 -10.31 -20.56
CA ALA A 513 -6.21 -11.36 -19.90
C ALA A 513 -7.62 -10.84 -19.64
N ARG A 514 -8.62 -11.62 -20.09
CA ARG A 514 -9.99 -11.36 -19.69
C ARG A 514 -10.10 -11.45 -18.16
N PRO A 515 -10.85 -10.54 -17.53
CA PRO A 515 -11.14 -10.65 -16.11
C PRO A 515 -11.83 -11.98 -15.80
N SER A 516 -11.49 -12.59 -14.66
CA SER A 516 -12.10 -13.82 -14.14
C SER A 516 -13.00 -13.51 -12.95
N ALA A 517 -13.78 -14.48 -12.47
CA ALA A 517 -14.46 -14.36 -11.18
C ALA A 517 -13.47 -14.10 -10.02
N PRO A 518 -13.93 -13.53 -8.88
CA PRO A 518 -13.13 -13.40 -7.67
C PRO A 518 -12.55 -14.75 -7.22
N VAL A 519 -11.37 -14.73 -6.61
CA VAL A 519 -10.77 -15.94 -6.01
C VAL A 519 -11.03 -16.01 -4.50
N GLU A 520 -10.77 -17.16 -3.87
CA GLU A 520 -11.04 -17.38 -2.44
C GLU A 520 -10.29 -16.46 -1.47
N THR A 521 -9.22 -15.80 -1.93
CA THR A 521 -8.49 -14.81 -1.14
C THR A 521 -9.11 -13.41 -1.22
N ASP A 522 -10.04 -13.19 -2.15
CA ASP A 522 -10.66 -11.90 -2.37
C ASP A 522 -11.77 -11.62 -1.35
N ASN A 523 -11.74 -10.43 -0.75
CA ASN A 523 -12.84 -9.95 0.07
C ASN A 523 -13.88 -9.25 -0.81
N ARG A 524 -15.13 -9.69 -0.74
CA ARG A 524 -16.26 -9.13 -1.49
C ARG A 524 -17.34 -8.50 -0.62
N ILE A 525 -17.08 -8.40 0.69
CA ILE A 525 -18.01 -7.89 1.71
C ILE A 525 -17.39 -6.69 2.42
N ILE A 526 -18.20 -5.67 2.72
CA ILE A 526 -17.84 -4.57 3.62
C ILE A 526 -18.29 -4.95 5.02
N HIS A 527 -17.33 -5.23 5.91
CA HIS A 527 -17.62 -5.50 7.31
C HIS A 527 -17.71 -4.19 8.09
N LEU A 528 -18.94 -3.75 8.36
CA LEU A 528 -19.19 -2.57 9.18
C LEU A 528 -18.82 -2.88 10.63
N ASN A 529 -18.11 -1.96 11.25
CA ASN A 529 -17.55 -2.09 12.59
C ASN A 529 -17.49 -0.73 13.30
N GLY A 530 -17.21 -0.74 14.61
CA GLY A 530 -17.13 0.47 15.43
C GLY A 530 -15.76 1.14 15.49
N ILE A 531 -14.80 0.77 14.64
CA ILE A 531 -13.48 1.40 14.63
C ILE A 531 -13.61 2.88 14.29
N SER A 532 -13.05 3.72 15.15
CA SER A 532 -12.83 5.13 14.85
C SER A 532 -11.45 5.59 15.27
N VAL A 533 -10.90 6.53 14.50
CA VAL A 533 -9.63 7.22 14.76
C VAL A 533 -9.93 8.71 14.72
N GLU A 534 -9.69 9.41 15.82
CA GLU A 534 -9.97 10.82 15.98
C GLU A 534 -8.67 11.60 16.24
N PHE A 535 -8.37 12.58 15.41
CA PHE A 535 -7.24 13.48 15.61
C PHE A 535 -7.65 14.54 16.63
N LEU A 536 -7.16 14.40 17.86
CA LEU A 536 -7.53 15.28 18.98
C LEU A 536 -6.76 16.59 18.96
N GLU A 537 -5.44 16.54 18.82
CA GLU A 537 -4.56 17.70 19.02
C GLU A 537 -3.24 17.54 18.26
N GLN A 538 -2.77 18.62 17.63
CA GLN A 538 -1.40 18.72 17.15
C GLN A 538 -0.53 19.44 18.20
N MET A 539 0.40 18.70 18.78
CA MET A 539 1.30 19.19 19.82
C MET A 539 2.31 20.19 19.25
N HIS A 540 2.88 21.04 20.11
CA HIS A 540 3.82 22.10 19.72
C HIS A 540 5.10 21.56 19.02
N ASP A 541 5.55 20.36 19.38
CA ASP A 541 6.69 19.68 18.77
C ASP A 541 6.34 18.97 17.44
N GLY A 542 5.08 19.01 17.03
CA GLY A 542 4.56 18.32 15.85
C GLY A 542 4.01 16.92 16.12
N GLY A 543 4.07 16.43 17.37
CA GLY A 543 3.39 15.19 17.77
C GLY A 543 1.88 15.28 17.54
N ILE A 544 1.24 14.14 17.26
CA ILE A 544 -0.21 14.05 17.06
C ILE A 544 -0.81 13.18 18.15
N ARG A 545 -1.75 13.74 18.91
CA ARG A 545 -2.58 12.99 19.86
C ARG A 545 -3.82 12.44 19.16
N LEU A 546 -3.99 11.13 19.17
CA LEU A 546 -5.11 10.42 18.58
C LEU A 546 -5.95 9.75 19.67
N ARG A 547 -7.23 9.54 19.40
CA ARG A 547 -8.09 8.60 20.14
C ARG A 547 -8.58 7.50 19.22
N ILE A 548 -8.48 6.26 19.68
CA ILE A 548 -9.01 5.09 18.98
C ILE A 548 -10.16 4.51 19.79
N ARG A 549 -11.23 4.08 19.11
CA ARG A 549 -12.34 3.35 19.73
C ARG A 549 -12.71 2.14 18.90
N TRP A 550 -13.17 1.09 19.57
CA TRP A 550 -13.76 -0.11 18.94
C TRP A 550 -15.28 -0.04 18.82
N ASP A 551 -15.91 0.83 19.60
CA ASP A 551 -17.35 0.84 19.86
C ASP A 551 -18.05 2.11 19.35
N ASP A 552 -17.46 2.81 18.38
CA ASP A 552 -18.04 4.03 17.82
C ASP A 552 -19.12 3.76 16.79
N ASN A 553 -20.14 3.03 17.22
CA ASN A 553 -21.22 2.52 16.42
C ASN A 553 -22.38 3.50 16.21
N THR A 554 -22.16 4.79 16.45
CA THR A 554 -23.22 5.81 16.38
C THR A 554 -23.07 6.70 15.16
N ILE A 555 -24.10 6.73 14.31
CA ILE A 555 -24.16 7.54 13.10
C ILE A 555 -24.75 8.91 13.41
N ARG A 556 -23.86 9.91 13.60
CA ARG A 556 -24.21 11.27 14.04
C ARG A 556 -24.41 12.26 12.90
N LYS A 557 -24.14 11.83 11.67
CA LYS A 557 -24.25 12.62 10.43
C LYS A 557 -25.12 11.89 9.41
N ASN A 558 -25.63 12.64 8.43
CA ASN A 558 -26.26 12.02 7.28
C ASN A 558 -25.18 11.37 6.42
N VAL A 559 -25.36 10.10 6.07
CA VAL A 559 -24.40 9.32 5.30
C VAL A 559 -25.08 8.65 4.12
N ARG A 560 -24.31 8.49 3.04
CA ARG A 560 -24.64 7.65 1.90
C ARG A 560 -23.68 6.47 1.92
N TRP A 561 -24.22 5.26 1.88
CA TRP A 561 -23.45 4.02 1.88
C TRP A 561 -23.77 3.22 0.63
N CYS A 562 -22.72 2.62 0.07
CA CYS A 562 -22.80 1.85 -1.17
C CYS A 562 -21.97 0.57 -1.07
N GLY A 563 -22.46 -0.51 -1.69
CA GLY A 563 -21.83 -1.82 -1.72
C GLY A 563 -22.56 -2.85 -0.86
N ASP A 564 -21.94 -4.02 -0.70
CA ASP A 564 -22.47 -5.13 0.08
C ASP A 564 -21.97 -5.06 1.53
N ILE A 565 -22.83 -4.61 2.44
CA ILE A 565 -22.48 -4.19 3.80
C ILE A 565 -23.06 -5.15 4.81
N TYR A 566 -22.23 -5.67 5.70
CA TYR A 566 -22.63 -6.57 6.78
C TYR A 566 -22.34 -5.91 8.13
N LEU A 567 -23.38 -5.78 8.94
CA LEU A 567 -23.32 -5.34 10.33
C LEU A 567 -23.28 -6.55 11.25
N HIS A 568 -22.24 -6.61 12.08
CA HIS A 568 -21.97 -7.71 13.02
C HIS A 568 -22.31 -7.38 14.48
N GLU A 569 -22.61 -6.11 14.75
CA GLU A 569 -22.74 -5.56 16.09
C GLU A 569 -23.93 -4.59 16.18
N GLU A 570 -24.01 -3.82 17.25
CA GLU A 570 -25.03 -2.79 17.39
C GLU A 570 -24.68 -1.57 16.55
N LEU A 571 -25.67 -0.99 15.87
CA LEU A 571 -25.57 0.30 15.20
C LEU A 571 -26.64 1.24 15.76
N THR A 572 -26.25 2.45 16.16
CA THR A 572 -27.20 3.50 16.54
C THR A 572 -27.28 4.57 15.47
N LEU A 573 -28.46 4.85 14.96
CA LEU A 573 -28.72 6.00 14.09
C LEU A 573 -29.36 7.14 14.89
N ASP A 574 -28.58 8.19 15.10
CA ASP A 574 -28.95 9.33 15.95
C ASP A 574 -30.24 10.04 15.50
N ARG A 575 -30.83 10.74 16.45
CA ARG A 575 -32.03 11.55 16.28
C ARG A 575 -31.94 12.43 15.03
N GLY A 576 -32.90 12.20 14.13
CA GLY A 576 -33.06 12.99 12.91
C GLY A 576 -31.96 12.80 11.85
N LYS A 577 -31.06 11.83 12.03
CA LYS A 577 -30.02 11.49 11.04
C LYS A 577 -30.51 10.48 10.03
N LYS A 578 -29.83 10.44 8.89
CA LYS A 578 -30.20 9.62 7.74
C LYS A 578 -29.04 8.74 7.29
N ILE A 579 -29.30 7.45 7.12
CA ILE A 579 -28.52 6.56 6.28
C ILE A 579 -29.26 6.40 4.96
N GLN A 580 -28.58 6.66 3.84
CA GLN A 580 -29.06 6.32 2.50
C GLN A 580 -28.23 5.16 1.96
N LEU A 581 -28.87 4.02 1.74
CA LEU A 581 -28.32 2.99 0.87
C LEU A 581 -28.67 3.34 -0.56
N ASP A 582 -27.64 3.42 -1.39
CA ASP A 582 -27.76 3.86 -2.77
C ASP A 582 -26.87 3.02 -3.68
N GLN A 583 -27.19 2.96 -4.96
CA GLN A 583 -26.34 2.34 -5.97
C GLN A 583 -25.02 3.12 -6.08
N GLY A 584 -23.91 2.44 -5.77
CA GLY A 584 -22.57 2.98 -6.02
C GLY A 584 -22.29 3.05 -7.53
N LEU A 585 -21.56 4.08 -7.96
CA LEU A 585 -21.12 4.21 -9.36
C LEU A 585 -19.66 3.81 -9.55
N THR A 586 -18.89 3.76 -8.46
CA THR A 586 -17.50 3.30 -8.47
C THR A 586 -17.43 1.81 -8.83
N PRO A 587 -16.68 1.42 -9.88
CA PRO A 587 -16.57 0.01 -10.25
C PRO A 587 -15.96 -0.86 -9.15
N THR A 588 -16.68 -1.89 -8.74
CA THR A 588 -16.25 -2.89 -7.74
C THR A 588 -16.04 -4.27 -8.34
N ARG A 589 -16.50 -4.52 -9.57
CA ARG A 589 -16.28 -5.76 -10.33
C ARG A 589 -16.05 -5.47 -11.83
N PRO A 590 -15.33 -6.31 -12.57
CA PRO A 590 -14.98 -6.04 -13.97
C PRO A 590 -15.93 -6.68 -15.00
N LEU A 591 -16.98 -7.38 -14.55
CA LEU A 591 -17.85 -8.21 -15.37
C LEU A 591 -19.32 -7.97 -15.02
N ASN A 592 -20.20 -8.28 -15.98
CA ASN A 592 -21.66 -8.32 -15.81
C ASN A 592 -22.29 -7.01 -15.29
N PRO A 593 -22.00 -5.84 -15.90
CA PRO A 593 -22.50 -4.57 -15.41
C PRO A 593 -24.03 -4.53 -15.36
N VAL A 594 -24.56 -3.71 -14.46
CA VAL A 594 -25.99 -3.37 -14.42
C VAL A 594 -26.22 -2.14 -15.31
N VAL A 595 -27.25 -2.15 -16.15
CA VAL A 595 -27.59 -0.98 -16.98
C VAL A 595 -28.59 -0.10 -16.24
N ILE A 596 -28.20 1.14 -15.94
CA ILE A 596 -29.05 2.13 -15.28
C ILE A 596 -29.08 3.39 -16.15
N ASN A 597 -30.27 3.80 -16.59
CA ASN A 597 -30.47 4.95 -17.47
C ASN A 597 -29.59 4.92 -18.74
N GLY A 598 -29.31 3.72 -19.28
CA GLY A 598 -28.47 3.53 -20.46
C GLY A 598 -26.97 3.47 -20.19
N SER A 599 -26.53 3.70 -18.95
CA SER A 599 -25.12 3.59 -18.55
C SER A 599 -24.82 2.24 -17.91
N ALA A 600 -23.70 1.62 -18.29
CA ALA A 600 -23.20 0.40 -17.67
C ALA A 600 -22.51 0.71 -16.33
N ILE A 601 -23.02 0.14 -15.24
CA ILE A 601 -22.51 0.30 -13.88
C ILE A 601 -21.88 -1.01 -13.43
N PHE A 602 -20.59 -0.95 -13.14
CA PHE A 602 -19.74 -2.08 -12.76
C PHE A 602 -19.69 -2.29 -11.24
N ALA A 603 -20.82 -2.07 -10.60
CA ALA A 603 -21.06 -2.30 -9.17
C ALA A 603 -22.39 -3.01 -9.01
N ASP A 604 -22.49 -3.86 -7.99
CA ASP A 604 -23.78 -4.46 -7.62
C ASP A 604 -24.66 -3.43 -6.89
N PRO A 605 -26.00 -3.60 -6.91
CA PRO A 605 -26.90 -2.86 -6.03
C PRO A 605 -26.50 -3.06 -4.57
N SER A 606 -26.65 -2.00 -3.78
CA SER A 606 -26.19 -2.04 -2.39
C SER A 606 -27.09 -2.93 -1.54
N SER A 607 -26.46 -3.70 -0.65
CA SER A 607 -27.13 -4.54 0.34
C SER A 607 -26.66 -4.13 1.72
N PHE A 608 -27.59 -4.08 2.67
CA PHE A 608 -27.27 -3.96 4.08
C PHE A 608 -27.84 -5.15 4.83
N VAL A 609 -26.93 -5.99 5.30
CA VAL A 609 -27.22 -7.24 5.98
C VAL A 609 -26.98 -7.03 7.47
N VAL A 610 -28.02 -7.18 8.27
CA VAL A 610 -27.91 -7.25 9.74
C VAL A 610 -27.77 -8.73 10.07
N THR A 611 -26.56 -9.15 10.45
CA THR A 611 -26.24 -10.56 10.69
C THR A 611 -26.93 -11.08 11.94
N GLU A 612 -26.78 -12.38 12.18
CA GLU A 612 -27.32 -13.05 13.35
C GLU A 612 -26.90 -12.33 14.65
N GLY A 613 -27.88 -12.04 15.52
CA GLY A 613 -27.70 -11.34 16.78
C GLY A 613 -27.41 -9.83 16.72
N ALA A 614 -27.07 -9.28 15.55
CA ALA A 614 -26.76 -7.85 15.38
C ALA A 614 -28.02 -6.96 15.46
N GLY A 615 -27.83 -5.66 15.68
CA GLY A 615 -28.94 -4.76 15.99
C GLY A 615 -28.82 -3.34 15.42
N ILE A 616 -29.96 -2.74 15.05
CA ILE A 616 -30.04 -1.32 14.70
C ILE A 616 -31.01 -0.60 15.63
N GLN A 617 -30.49 0.37 16.40
CA GLN A 617 -31.29 1.34 17.13
C GLN A 617 -31.52 2.58 16.26
N MET A 618 -32.77 2.86 15.92
CA MET A 618 -33.14 4.07 15.17
C MET A 618 -33.83 5.08 16.09
N GLU A 619 -33.12 6.15 16.46
CA GLU A 619 -33.65 7.17 17.36
C GLU A 619 -34.75 8.05 16.73
N LYS A 620 -35.40 8.91 17.52
CA LYS A 620 -36.53 9.75 17.08
C LYS A 620 -36.26 10.46 15.75
N LYS A 621 -37.19 10.31 14.81
CA LYS A 621 -37.14 10.97 13.49
C LYS A 621 -35.96 10.58 12.60
N SER A 622 -35.14 9.59 12.97
CA SER A 622 -34.07 9.08 12.10
C SER A 622 -34.63 8.34 10.87
N GLN A 623 -33.81 8.16 9.85
CA GLN A 623 -34.21 7.59 8.57
C GLN A 623 -33.19 6.61 8.01
N LEU A 624 -33.63 5.40 7.67
CA LEU A 624 -32.90 4.46 6.83
C LEU A 624 -33.62 4.41 5.48
N ILE A 625 -32.96 4.83 4.42
CA ILE A 625 -33.56 4.93 3.08
C ILE A 625 -32.86 3.94 2.15
N LEU A 626 -33.63 3.04 1.55
CA LEU A 626 -33.18 2.09 0.53
C LEU A 626 -33.59 2.64 -0.83
N ASP A 627 -32.61 2.96 -1.67
CA ASP A 627 -32.83 3.59 -2.97
C ASP A 627 -32.14 2.85 -4.10
N ASN A 628 -32.57 3.08 -5.34
CA ASN A 628 -31.93 2.58 -6.56
C ASN A 628 -31.62 1.06 -6.55
N GLY A 629 -32.60 0.26 -6.15
CA GLY A 629 -32.48 -1.20 -6.12
C GLY A 629 -31.78 -1.75 -4.88
N SER A 630 -31.48 -0.91 -3.89
CA SER A 630 -30.81 -1.35 -2.66
C SER A 630 -31.69 -2.28 -1.81
N SER A 631 -31.06 -3.07 -0.95
CA SER A 631 -31.74 -4.04 -0.08
C SER A 631 -31.34 -3.92 1.39
N LEU A 632 -32.29 -4.18 2.28
CA LEU A 632 -32.07 -4.41 3.72
C LEU A 632 -32.48 -5.84 4.05
N ILE A 633 -31.59 -6.60 4.66
CA ILE A 633 -31.78 -8.02 4.99
C ILE A 633 -31.54 -8.21 6.49
N LEU A 634 -32.55 -8.70 7.20
CA LEU A 634 -32.48 -9.03 8.62
C LEU A 634 -32.38 -10.55 8.77
N HIS A 635 -31.24 -11.05 9.26
CA HIS A 635 -31.05 -12.48 9.54
C HIS A 635 -31.69 -12.91 10.87
N GLN A 636 -31.64 -14.22 11.14
CA GLN A 636 -32.16 -14.81 12.37
C GLN A 636 -31.64 -14.07 13.62
N GLU A 637 -32.49 -13.87 14.62
CA GLU A 637 -32.17 -13.16 15.88
C GLU A 637 -31.68 -11.70 15.74
N SER A 638 -31.59 -11.15 14.52
CA SER A 638 -31.26 -9.75 14.32
C SER A 638 -32.41 -8.84 14.75
N ARG A 639 -32.10 -7.58 15.11
CA ARG A 639 -33.13 -6.66 15.61
C ARG A 639 -33.05 -5.26 15.01
N ILE A 640 -34.20 -4.63 14.85
CA ILE A 640 -34.31 -3.19 14.63
C ILE A 640 -35.32 -2.61 15.61
N ASP A 641 -34.93 -1.61 16.39
CA ASP A 641 -35.86 -0.81 17.20
C ASP A 641 -36.07 0.59 16.60
N LEU A 642 -37.33 0.92 16.36
CA LEU A 642 -37.74 2.16 15.71
C LEU A 642 -38.39 3.12 16.71
N GLU A 643 -37.69 4.16 17.14
CA GLU A 643 -38.30 5.17 17.99
C GLU A 643 -39.39 6.00 17.30
N ARG A 644 -40.09 6.82 18.09
CA ARG A 644 -41.17 7.68 17.59
C ARG A 644 -40.71 8.54 16.42
N GLY A 645 -41.34 8.31 15.27
CA GLY A 645 -41.11 9.07 14.05
C GLY A 645 -39.89 8.60 13.22
N ALA A 646 -39.12 7.63 13.70
CA ALA A 646 -38.10 6.95 12.90
C ALA A 646 -38.74 6.23 11.71
N ARG A 647 -38.01 6.14 10.59
CA ARG A 647 -38.55 5.58 9.33
C ARG A 647 -37.55 4.71 8.59
N ILE A 648 -37.97 3.51 8.22
CA ILE A 648 -37.37 2.77 7.11
C ILE A 648 -38.17 3.11 5.86
N ILE A 649 -37.50 3.60 4.81
CA ILE A 649 -38.13 3.99 3.54
C ILE A 649 -37.57 3.10 2.45
N VAL A 650 -38.43 2.29 1.84
CA VAL A 650 -38.06 1.40 0.72
C VAL A 650 -38.60 2.03 -0.56
N SER A 651 -37.70 2.56 -1.38
CA SER A 651 -38.03 3.16 -2.68
C SER A 651 -38.46 2.12 -3.71
N ASP A 652 -38.90 2.59 -4.88
CA ASP A 652 -39.17 1.73 -6.03
C ASP A 652 -37.96 0.84 -6.34
N SER A 653 -38.20 -0.39 -6.80
CA SER A 653 -37.22 -1.45 -7.08
C SER A 653 -36.34 -1.94 -5.91
N SER A 654 -36.39 -1.30 -4.75
CA SER A 654 -35.63 -1.67 -3.55
C SER A 654 -36.35 -2.74 -2.75
N SER A 655 -35.62 -3.47 -1.89
CA SER A 655 -36.18 -4.59 -1.13
C SER A 655 -35.91 -4.56 0.36
N LEU A 656 -36.85 -5.11 1.13
CA LEU A 656 -36.70 -5.43 2.55
C LEU A 656 -36.98 -6.91 2.75
N ALA A 657 -36.03 -7.66 3.30
CA ALA A 657 -36.19 -9.06 3.67
C ALA A 657 -36.07 -9.21 5.19
N ILE A 658 -37.03 -9.90 5.81
CA ILE A 658 -37.03 -10.21 7.24
C ILE A 658 -37.12 -11.73 7.39
N HIS A 659 -36.01 -12.36 7.77
CA HIS A 659 -35.92 -13.80 8.01
C HIS A 659 -36.63 -14.22 9.32
N PRO A 660 -36.91 -15.52 9.52
CA PRO A 660 -37.44 -16.02 10.78
C PRO A 660 -36.63 -15.53 11.99
N GLU A 661 -37.33 -15.24 13.08
CA GLU A 661 -36.74 -14.81 14.37
C GLU A 661 -36.04 -13.45 14.36
N ALA A 662 -35.96 -12.76 13.22
CA ALA A 662 -35.62 -11.35 13.17
C ALA A 662 -36.75 -10.50 13.78
N VAL A 663 -36.41 -9.46 14.54
CA VAL A 663 -37.38 -8.65 15.29
C VAL A 663 -37.33 -7.20 14.84
N VAL A 664 -38.49 -6.63 14.49
CA VAL A 664 -38.63 -5.18 14.29
C VAL A 664 -39.63 -4.63 15.29
N THR A 665 -39.19 -3.76 16.20
CA THR A 665 -40.01 -3.18 17.28
C THR A 665 -40.13 -1.66 17.20
N GLY A 666 -40.97 -1.10 18.08
CA GLY A 666 -41.00 0.34 18.35
C GLY A 666 -42.24 1.07 17.83
N ARG A 667 -42.13 2.41 17.74
CA ARG A 667 -43.20 3.35 17.34
C ARG A 667 -42.90 4.09 16.03
N GLY A 668 -41.86 3.69 15.30
CA GLY A 668 -41.53 4.20 13.98
C GLY A 668 -42.41 3.59 12.88
N LYS A 669 -41.99 3.76 11.62
CA LYS A 669 -42.74 3.29 10.46
C LYS A 669 -41.82 2.68 9.41
N ILE A 670 -42.30 1.63 8.75
CA ILE A 670 -41.76 1.17 7.47
C ILE A 670 -42.67 1.75 6.38
N ILE A 671 -42.08 2.42 5.39
CA ILE A 671 -42.79 3.07 4.28
C ILE A 671 -42.34 2.41 2.99
N LEU A 672 -43.29 1.83 2.25
CA LEU A 672 -43.05 1.17 0.98
C LEU A 672 -43.57 2.06 -0.15
N SER A 673 -42.69 2.42 -1.08
CA SER A 673 -43.08 3.08 -2.32
C SER A 673 -43.71 2.09 -3.30
N LYS A 674 -44.39 2.60 -4.32
CA LYS A 674 -44.89 1.76 -5.43
C LYS A 674 -43.70 1.05 -6.08
N GLY A 675 -43.76 -0.28 -6.18
CA GLY A 675 -42.71 -1.12 -6.76
C GLY A 675 -41.62 -1.58 -5.78
N ALA A 676 -41.66 -1.14 -4.52
CA ALA A 676 -40.87 -1.73 -3.45
C ALA A 676 -41.24 -3.20 -3.23
N ARG A 677 -40.24 -4.02 -2.90
CA ARG A 677 -40.42 -5.45 -2.60
C ARG A 677 -40.25 -5.69 -1.11
N ILE A 678 -41.11 -6.54 -0.55
CA ILE A 678 -40.95 -7.01 0.82
C ILE A 678 -41.07 -8.53 0.84
N ASP A 679 -40.10 -9.18 1.48
CA ASP A 679 -40.11 -10.61 1.74
C ASP A 679 -40.22 -10.84 3.24
N LEU A 680 -41.31 -11.48 3.65
CA LEU A 680 -41.62 -11.77 5.04
C LEU A 680 -41.84 -13.27 5.16
N ASP A 681 -41.00 -13.95 5.96
CA ASP A 681 -41.30 -15.32 6.31
C ASP A 681 -42.49 -15.34 7.28
N LYS A 682 -43.64 -15.83 6.80
CA LYS A 682 -44.98 -15.63 7.37
C LYS A 682 -45.20 -16.26 8.76
N LYS A 683 -44.21 -16.94 9.33
CA LYS A 683 -44.38 -17.67 10.59
C LYS A 683 -44.15 -16.84 11.87
N PHE A 684 -43.47 -15.70 11.83
CA PHE A 684 -42.99 -15.05 13.07
C PHE A 684 -43.03 -13.52 13.13
N VAL A 685 -43.73 -12.84 12.22
CA VAL A 685 -43.61 -11.39 12.06
C VAL A 685 -44.87 -10.66 12.58
N ASP A 686 -44.80 -10.03 13.77
CA ASP A 686 -45.83 -9.08 14.25
C ASP A 686 -45.56 -7.67 13.70
N VAL A 687 -45.71 -7.50 12.38
CA VAL A 687 -45.53 -6.20 11.72
C VAL A 687 -46.89 -5.52 11.55
N ARG A 688 -47.09 -4.40 12.26
CA ARG A 688 -48.22 -3.49 12.03
C ARG A 688 -47.99 -2.63 10.78
N ILE A 689 -48.26 -3.18 9.60
CA ILE A 689 -48.22 -2.42 8.33
C ILE A 689 -49.46 -1.51 8.26
N LYS A 690 -49.28 -0.19 8.38
CA LYS A 690 -50.31 0.78 7.97
C LYS A 690 -50.08 1.18 6.52
N SER A 691 -50.85 0.57 5.60
CA SER A 691 -50.94 1.08 4.24
C SER A 691 -51.69 2.42 4.27
N SER A 692 -51.05 3.49 3.81
CA SER A 692 -51.75 4.73 3.46
C SER A 692 -51.77 4.82 1.95
N ARG A 693 -52.90 4.44 1.33
CA ARG A 693 -53.20 4.82 -0.05
C ARG A 693 -53.21 6.35 -0.11
N LYS A 694 -52.30 6.93 -0.89
CA LYS A 694 -52.50 8.24 -1.50
C LYS A 694 -52.39 8.07 -2.99
#